data_AF-A0A3A4XSY4-F1
#
_entry.id   AF-A0A3A4XSY4-F1
#
_cell.length_a   1.000
_cell.length_b   1.000
_cell.length_c   1.000
_cell.angle_alpha   90.00
_cell.angle_beta   90.00
_cell.angle_gamma   90.00
#
_symmetry.space_group_name_H-M   'P 1'
#
loop_
_entity.id
_entity.type
_entity.pdbx_description
1 polymer ?
#
loop_
_entity_poly.entity_id
_entity_poly.type
_entity_poly.pdbx_seq_one_letter_code
_entity_poly.pdbx_strand_id
1 'polypeptide(L)'
;MFDRRDHELIRIINEVSSKDQALDYARREYYSFFHPHGIKEMAESRSLRIAYAMVRLLTSLEIGGMEDRLNALRSLRAEVLDTAEGPMPKNTARVLMQIMKEVVRTHGNPRRQLELAHDFRITAAGKPRAVRRQLRNYHLLEMPEAWNQLAFDDHVHDANTKGRKSSTHLIMDAWIKGIRRLRVVHYNYIEPRTAAELLEAARIMEIDVRIGIEFYAPFRNKYINLIWVPRGFPDAQAFLCFLEEPAVVELMHEGRQASKYQQINVMRLLEAFNRRHRMELNRLFDIDVAPIDPKEFLLFVGMGQKSILHLDKFIQEKMLAAMHRRSVLLRAACASADLEEKNRISAWFEQMDRLDLDKVVAGYLKPASNPEIPDHTAPRDDPDVPVLLKRSPLELLCRLAALQSGYRITLNLSNLVAEDVLELLYDCNGMITRLEIFNLKDWAQGHTEHIPAISRLQETINSHNPIKLKRVILESIQRVEESQDPYRTERIAKLKAILYDIGSLQAMYKGKMLKARIGSDSTGRSPHFHGMGLAVIDTLPHRARQQTKKDIGAGRDRIPIYISVQKRYTFLPPAGERQAAETDTWARILSVVRTLFPWAASKKVDWTVQIPGSRMYRDGNIVTLGGVQKTICHGLALNPQPQNPKHGRIPLRYVNSHLRNLFKVLLGFAPAFATFFLTKDWWLLAWFGAFIWFGITGVRNILQSVLGGGGLRRSPLLRWNAYVSWDRIADSLLFTGFSVPLLDYLTKTVVLDRMFGITTATEPVMLYTVMALVNGIYLSAHNAFRGLPRAAIYGNFFRSSLSIPIAIAINFVAGHVLSAAGTAAAAEVLQKWAAIISKTASDLMAGIIEGAADRYNNILIRFKEYRKKLAELLDIYARLELLYPESIAYDLMESPQGHRPNANREARDLEKIITIHALDLLYFWMYQPRARSALDQLLRTINEEERHLLITSQFTLLRQRDISQMFIDGILGNDFARALSFYLSRYTDYLEAMKKYV
;
A
#
# COMPACT_ATOMS: atom_id res chain seq x y z
N MET A 1 -7.45 -21.62 -22.45
CA MET A 1 -6.05 -21.51 -21.96
C MET A 1 -5.98 -20.95 -20.55
N PHE A 2 -6.73 -19.89 -20.24
CA PHE A 2 -6.92 -19.35 -18.87
C PHE A 2 -7.78 -20.28 -18.00
N ASP A 3 -7.73 -20.09 -16.67
CA ASP A 3 -8.51 -20.90 -15.73
C ASP A 3 -9.98 -20.48 -15.73
N ARG A 4 -10.91 -21.42 -15.44
CA ARG A 4 -12.36 -21.13 -15.35
C ARG A 4 -12.66 -20.01 -14.33
N ARG A 5 -11.91 -19.99 -13.24
CA ARG A 5 -12.00 -18.97 -12.19
C ARG A 5 -11.60 -17.56 -12.66
N ASP A 6 -10.69 -17.47 -13.63
CA ASP A 6 -10.28 -16.17 -14.19
C ASP A 6 -11.46 -15.55 -14.98
N HIS A 7 -12.23 -16.38 -15.70
CA HIS A 7 -13.43 -15.94 -16.43
C HIS A 7 -14.59 -15.58 -15.49
N GLU A 8 -14.78 -16.37 -14.43
CA GLU A 8 -15.80 -16.13 -13.41
C GLU A 8 -15.57 -14.78 -12.70
N LEU A 9 -14.31 -14.48 -12.35
CA LEU A 9 -13.92 -13.20 -11.77
C LEU A 9 -14.26 -12.02 -12.69
N ILE A 10 -13.94 -12.11 -13.99
CA ILE A 10 -14.23 -11.03 -14.95
C ILE A 10 -15.72 -10.88 -15.21
N ARG A 11 -16.46 -12.00 -15.33
CA ARG A 11 -17.91 -11.96 -15.49
C ARG A 11 -18.55 -11.18 -14.34
N ILE A 12 -18.16 -11.51 -13.11
CA ILE A 12 -18.67 -10.86 -11.91
C ILE A 12 -18.30 -9.37 -11.88
N ILE A 13 -17.04 -9.02 -12.17
CA ILE A 13 -16.61 -7.61 -12.18
C ILE A 13 -17.40 -6.81 -13.21
N ASN A 14 -17.56 -7.34 -14.43
CA ASN A 14 -18.30 -6.65 -15.49
C ASN A 14 -19.80 -6.60 -15.18
N GLU A 15 -20.39 -7.62 -14.57
CA GLU A 15 -21.79 -7.61 -14.10
C GLU A 15 -22.03 -6.53 -13.03
N VAL A 16 -21.13 -6.40 -12.06
CA VAL A 16 -21.20 -5.37 -11.01
C VAL A 16 -20.97 -3.97 -11.56
N SER A 17 -20.11 -3.83 -12.58
CA SER A 17 -19.87 -2.52 -13.22
C SER A 17 -20.96 -2.10 -14.21
N SER A 18 -21.73 -3.04 -14.78
CA SER A 18 -22.72 -2.76 -15.84
C SER A 18 -24.17 -2.68 -15.35
N LYS A 19 -24.49 -3.27 -14.18
CA LYS A 19 -25.81 -3.19 -13.58
C LYS A 19 -25.77 -2.29 -12.34
N ASP A 20 -26.87 -1.58 -12.09
CA ASP A 20 -27.21 -0.97 -10.78
C ASP A 20 -27.21 -1.99 -9.61
N GLN A 21 -26.85 -3.26 -9.83
CA GLN A 21 -26.60 -4.27 -8.80
C GLN A 21 -25.45 -3.93 -7.83
N ALA A 22 -24.62 -2.94 -8.14
CA ALA A 22 -23.74 -2.33 -7.14
C ALA A 22 -24.55 -1.84 -5.91
N LEU A 23 -25.80 -1.42 -6.11
CA LEU A 23 -26.74 -1.04 -5.03
C LEU A 23 -27.20 -2.26 -4.21
N ASP A 24 -27.40 -3.44 -4.80
CA ASP A 24 -27.81 -4.64 -4.04
C ASP A 24 -26.69 -5.22 -3.16
N TYR A 25 -25.42 -5.08 -3.59
CA TYR A 25 -24.29 -5.40 -2.71
C TYR A 25 -24.02 -4.28 -1.69
N ALA A 26 -24.25 -3.01 -2.07
CA ALA A 26 -24.19 -1.86 -1.15
C ALA A 26 -25.28 -1.91 -0.07
N ARG A 27 -26.44 -2.52 -0.36
CA ARG A 27 -27.53 -2.79 0.59
C ARG A 27 -27.19 -3.83 1.66
N ARG A 28 -26.04 -4.50 1.59
CA ARG A 28 -25.56 -5.37 2.69
C ARG A 28 -24.96 -4.51 3.80
N GLU A 29 -25.82 -3.76 4.49
CA GLU A 29 -25.49 -2.83 5.59
C GLU A 29 -24.52 -3.45 6.60
N TYR A 30 -24.70 -4.74 6.90
CA TYR A 30 -23.89 -5.43 7.90
C TYR A 30 -22.68 -6.21 7.36
N TYR A 31 -22.44 -6.23 6.05
CA TYR A 31 -21.37 -7.07 5.48
C TYR A 31 -19.96 -6.65 5.93
N SER A 32 -19.77 -5.36 6.24
CA SER A 32 -18.52 -4.79 6.74
C SER A 32 -18.12 -5.30 8.13
N PHE A 33 -19.07 -5.78 8.94
CA PHE A 33 -18.81 -6.29 10.29
C PHE A 33 -18.32 -7.74 10.29
N PHE A 34 -18.54 -8.50 9.20
CA PHE A 34 -17.97 -9.84 9.09
C PHE A 34 -16.45 -9.79 8.93
N HIS A 35 -15.77 -10.64 9.68
CA HIS A 35 -14.33 -10.81 9.57
C HIS A 35 -13.96 -11.35 8.19
N PRO A 36 -12.89 -10.86 7.54
CA PRO A 36 -12.35 -11.39 6.30
C PRO A 36 -12.13 -12.92 6.28
N HIS A 37 -11.74 -13.49 7.42
CA HIS A 37 -11.56 -14.94 7.64
C HIS A 37 -12.73 -15.60 8.38
N GLY A 38 -13.86 -14.91 8.47
CA GLY A 38 -15.07 -15.33 9.16
C GLY A 38 -16.02 -16.15 8.29
N ILE A 39 -17.27 -16.27 8.72
CA ILE A 39 -18.27 -17.16 8.09
C ILE A 39 -18.50 -16.84 6.60
N LYS A 40 -18.22 -15.61 6.16
CA LYS A 40 -18.32 -15.22 4.74
C LYS A 40 -17.39 -15.98 3.79
N GLU A 41 -16.36 -16.65 4.30
CA GLU A 41 -15.56 -17.60 3.50
C GLU A 41 -16.38 -18.78 2.96
N MET A 42 -17.52 -19.10 3.59
CA MET A 42 -18.44 -20.13 3.12
C MET A 42 -19.32 -19.68 1.95
N ALA A 43 -19.58 -18.38 1.84
CA ALA A 43 -20.41 -17.79 0.79
C ALA A 43 -19.58 -17.45 -0.45
N GLU A 44 -18.45 -16.76 -0.28
CA GLU A 44 -17.69 -16.18 -1.39
C GLU A 44 -16.19 -16.49 -1.29
N SER A 45 -15.52 -16.69 -2.44
CA SER A 45 -14.06 -16.88 -2.44
C SER A 45 -13.32 -15.57 -2.13
N ARG A 46 -12.14 -15.67 -1.52
CA ARG A 46 -11.31 -14.50 -1.16
C ARG A 46 -11.02 -13.56 -2.34
N SER A 47 -10.70 -14.13 -3.51
CA SER A 47 -10.44 -13.33 -4.71
C SER A 47 -11.66 -12.53 -5.16
N LEU A 48 -12.86 -13.09 -5.00
CA LEU A 48 -14.11 -12.39 -5.30
C LEU A 48 -14.38 -11.29 -4.28
N ARG A 49 -14.24 -11.56 -2.98
CA ARG A 49 -14.45 -10.53 -1.94
C ARG A 49 -13.56 -9.31 -2.13
N ILE A 50 -12.27 -9.52 -2.43
CA ILE A 50 -11.34 -8.41 -2.73
C ILE A 50 -11.78 -7.65 -3.98
N ALA A 51 -12.23 -8.35 -5.02
CA ALA A 51 -12.72 -7.72 -6.24
C ALA A 51 -13.98 -6.88 -5.98
N TYR A 52 -14.97 -7.42 -5.26
CA TYR A 52 -16.16 -6.69 -4.86
C TYR A 52 -15.84 -5.46 -4.03
N ALA A 53 -14.98 -5.59 -3.01
CA ALA A 53 -14.58 -4.46 -2.17
C ALA A 53 -13.89 -3.36 -2.99
N MET A 54 -13.09 -3.74 -3.99
CA MET A 54 -12.45 -2.76 -4.87
C MET A 54 -13.42 -2.11 -5.85
N VAL A 55 -14.30 -2.88 -6.50
CA VAL A 55 -15.31 -2.32 -7.41
C VAL A 55 -16.22 -1.37 -6.64
N ARG A 56 -16.70 -1.77 -5.45
CA ARG A 56 -17.46 -0.90 -4.55
C ARG A 56 -16.70 0.38 -4.23
N LEU A 57 -15.42 0.29 -3.90
CA LEU A 57 -14.61 1.48 -3.66
C LEU A 57 -14.53 2.36 -4.90
N LEU A 58 -14.13 1.82 -6.05
CA LEU A 58 -13.98 2.61 -7.28
C LEU A 58 -15.28 3.27 -7.72
N THR A 59 -16.41 2.56 -7.68
CA THR A 59 -17.73 3.15 -7.95
C THR A 59 -18.11 4.21 -6.92
N SER A 60 -17.86 3.96 -5.62
CA SER A 60 -18.12 4.97 -4.58
C SER A 60 -17.25 6.21 -4.71
N LEU A 61 -16.04 6.08 -5.26
CA LEU A 61 -15.14 7.20 -5.52
C LEU A 61 -15.64 8.08 -6.68
N GLU A 62 -16.43 7.52 -7.60
CA GLU A 62 -17.01 8.23 -8.76
C GLU A 62 -18.37 8.86 -8.44
N ILE A 63 -19.26 8.15 -7.75
CA ILE A 63 -20.68 8.54 -7.59
C ILE A 63 -21.12 8.59 -6.11
N GLY A 64 -20.43 7.91 -5.21
CA GLY A 64 -20.86 7.68 -3.82
C GLY A 64 -20.64 8.85 -2.87
N GLY A 65 -21.42 8.89 -1.78
CA GLY A 65 -21.27 9.87 -0.70
C GLY A 65 -20.00 9.65 0.13
N MET A 66 -19.68 10.61 1.00
CA MET A 66 -18.50 10.54 1.88
C MET A 66 -18.47 9.26 2.73
N GLU A 67 -19.58 8.92 3.37
CA GLU A 67 -19.68 7.73 4.24
C GLU A 67 -19.53 6.43 3.45
N ASP A 68 -20.13 6.36 2.25
CA ASP A 68 -20.00 5.22 1.35
C ASP A 68 -18.54 4.99 0.96
N ARG A 69 -17.81 6.07 0.62
CA ARG A 69 -16.38 6.03 0.28
C ARG A 69 -15.54 5.50 1.45
N LEU A 70 -15.77 6.02 2.65
CA LEU A 70 -15.03 5.61 3.84
C LEU A 70 -15.34 4.15 4.24
N ASN A 71 -16.61 3.75 4.17
CA ASN A 71 -17.02 2.37 4.43
C ASN A 71 -16.48 1.38 3.39
N ALA A 72 -16.47 1.77 2.11
CA ALA A 72 -15.84 0.98 1.06
C ALA A 72 -14.32 0.85 1.29
N LEU A 73 -13.64 1.93 1.73
CA LEU A 73 -12.21 1.90 2.03
C LEU A 73 -11.89 1.00 3.24
N ARG A 74 -12.68 1.07 4.32
CA ARG A 74 -12.56 0.16 5.48
C ARG A 74 -12.71 -1.30 5.05
N SER A 75 -13.73 -1.57 4.23
CA SER A 75 -14.02 -2.91 3.73
C SER A 75 -12.87 -3.44 2.87
N LEU A 76 -12.34 -2.61 1.96
CA LEU A 76 -11.19 -2.96 1.12
C LEU A 76 -9.93 -3.22 1.96
N ARG A 77 -9.64 -2.35 2.94
CA ARG A 77 -8.51 -2.56 3.87
C ARG A 77 -8.62 -3.91 4.56
N ALA A 78 -9.79 -4.23 5.11
CA ALA A 78 -10.00 -5.50 5.79
C ALA A 78 -9.80 -6.69 4.83
N GLU A 79 -10.40 -6.66 3.64
CA GLU A 79 -10.27 -7.75 2.67
C GLU A 79 -8.85 -7.90 2.13
N VAL A 80 -8.09 -6.83 1.96
CA VAL A 80 -6.79 -6.88 1.29
C VAL A 80 -5.64 -6.98 2.28
N LEU A 81 -5.60 -6.16 3.33
CA LEU A 81 -4.48 -6.11 4.27
C LEU A 81 -4.53 -7.24 5.29
N ASP A 82 -5.71 -7.49 5.85
CA ASP A 82 -5.84 -8.47 6.94
C ASP A 82 -5.81 -9.90 6.42
N THR A 83 -6.11 -10.13 5.13
CA THR A 83 -6.05 -11.46 4.51
C THR A 83 -4.76 -11.76 3.76
N ALA A 84 -3.89 -10.78 3.52
CA ALA A 84 -2.69 -10.97 2.72
C ALA A 84 -1.78 -12.05 3.32
N GLU A 85 -1.61 -13.15 2.59
CA GLU A 85 -0.79 -14.29 3.00
C GLU A 85 0.67 -14.17 2.53
N GLY A 86 1.53 -14.98 3.14
CA GLY A 86 2.93 -15.10 2.75
C GLY A 86 3.85 -14.09 3.42
N PRO A 87 5.15 -14.09 3.06
CA PRO A 87 6.17 -13.32 3.77
C PRO A 87 6.20 -11.83 3.37
N MET A 88 5.34 -11.39 2.45
CA MET A 88 5.28 -10.01 1.95
C MET A 88 3.84 -9.47 1.89
N PRO A 89 3.08 -9.48 3.00
CA PRO A 89 1.64 -9.19 2.98
C PRO A 89 1.33 -7.75 2.50
N LYS A 90 2.07 -6.74 2.97
CA LYS A 90 1.80 -5.33 2.61
C LYS A 90 2.12 -5.07 1.14
N ASN A 91 3.26 -5.57 0.65
CA ASN A 91 3.56 -5.43 -0.78
C ASN A 91 2.60 -6.22 -1.67
N THR A 92 2.12 -7.39 -1.22
CA THR A 92 1.09 -8.17 -1.94
C THR A 92 -0.19 -7.36 -2.07
N ALA A 93 -0.66 -6.81 -0.96
CA ALA A 93 -1.84 -5.94 -0.91
C ALA A 93 -1.75 -4.74 -1.88
N ARG A 94 -0.62 -4.02 -1.87
CA ARG A 94 -0.38 -2.88 -2.78
C ARG A 94 -0.53 -3.27 -4.24
N VAL A 95 0.06 -4.41 -4.62
CA VAL A 95 -0.02 -4.93 -5.98
C VAL A 95 -1.44 -5.37 -6.33
N LEU A 96 -2.12 -6.10 -5.45
CA LEU A 96 -3.49 -6.56 -5.70
C LEU A 96 -4.43 -5.38 -5.98
N MET A 97 -4.31 -4.30 -5.19
CA MET A 97 -5.08 -3.09 -5.42
C MET A 97 -4.74 -2.43 -6.76
N GLN A 98 -3.46 -2.35 -7.11
CA GLN A 98 -3.02 -1.79 -8.39
C GLN A 98 -3.50 -2.63 -9.59
N ILE A 99 -3.45 -3.97 -9.51
CA ILE A 99 -3.97 -4.85 -10.57
C ILE A 99 -5.47 -4.61 -10.75
N MET A 100 -6.23 -4.58 -9.66
CA MET A 100 -7.69 -4.44 -9.73
C MET A 100 -8.11 -3.07 -10.28
N LYS A 101 -7.39 -2.00 -9.93
CA LYS A 101 -7.56 -0.68 -10.56
C LYS A 101 -7.39 -0.73 -12.07
N GLU A 102 -6.43 -1.51 -12.57
CA GLU A 102 -6.23 -1.70 -14.02
C GLU A 102 -7.29 -2.62 -14.65
N VAL A 103 -7.82 -3.60 -13.93
CA VAL A 103 -8.94 -4.44 -14.42
C VAL A 103 -10.17 -3.58 -14.71
N VAL A 104 -10.51 -2.67 -13.80
CA VAL A 104 -11.65 -1.75 -13.98
C VAL A 104 -11.37 -0.74 -15.08
N ARG A 105 -10.16 -0.19 -15.16
CA ARG A 105 -9.76 0.75 -16.23
C ARG A 105 -9.76 0.15 -17.63
N THR A 106 -9.51 -1.15 -17.75
CA THR A 106 -9.47 -1.87 -19.04
C THR A 106 -10.81 -2.49 -19.42
N HIS A 107 -11.91 -2.01 -18.81
CA HIS A 107 -13.26 -2.39 -19.19
C HIS A 107 -13.48 -2.21 -20.70
N GLY A 108 -14.07 -3.23 -21.35
CA GLY A 108 -14.22 -3.30 -22.81
C GLY A 108 -13.11 -4.05 -23.55
N ASN A 109 -11.99 -4.43 -22.89
CA ASN A 109 -10.97 -5.31 -23.46
C ASN A 109 -10.91 -6.68 -22.74
N PRO A 110 -11.69 -7.67 -23.18
CA PRO A 110 -11.86 -8.93 -22.44
C PRO A 110 -10.56 -9.73 -22.31
N ARG A 111 -9.71 -9.70 -23.35
CA ARG A 111 -8.41 -10.39 -23.30
C ARG A 111 -7.50 -9.78 -22.24
N ARG A 112 -7.39 -8.45 -22.20
CA ARG A 112 -6.55 -7.78 -21.21
C ARG A 112 -7.07 -7.98 -19.79
N GLN A 113 -8.39 -7.94 -19.61
CA GLN A 113 -9.03 -8.24 -18.32
C GLN A 113 -8.70 -9.67 -17.86
N LEU A 114 -8.75 -10.68 -18.75
CA LEU A 114 -8.37 -12.06 -18.40
C LEU A 114 -6.90 -12.21 -17.99
N GLU A 115 -5.97 -11.53 -18.68
CA GLU A 115 -4.56 -11.50 -18.29
C GLU A 115 -4.37 -10.90 -16.88
N LEU A 116 -5.08 -9.81 -16.59
CA LEU A 116 -5.02 -9.13 -15.29
C LEU A 116 -5.68 -9.97 -14.17
N ALA A 117 -6.80 -10.64 -14.44
CA ALA A 117 -7.45 -11.58 -13.52
C ALA A 117 -6.52 -12.74 -13.15
N HIS A 118 -5.84 -13.30 -14.14
CA HIS A 118 -4.84 -14.35 -13.92
C HIS A 118 -3.67 -13.85 -13.07
N ASP A 119 -3.17 -12.65 -13.37
CA ASP A 119 -2.09 -12.01 -12.62
C ASP A 119 -2.50 -11.68 -11.18
N PHE A 120 -3.75 -11.27 -10.96
CA PHE A 120 -4.35 -11.06 -9.65
C PHE A 120 -4.33 -12.35 -8.84
N ARG A 121 -4.85 -13.46 -9.39
CA ARG A 121 -4.91 -14.76 -8.71
C ARG A 121 -3.52 -15.31 -8.36
N ILE A 122 -2.55 -15.21 -9.29
CA ILE A 122 -1.17 -15.63 -9.01
C ILE A 122 -0.55 -14.80 -7.88
N THR A 123 -0.85 -13.50 -7.85
CA THR A 123 -0.30 -12.58 -6.84
C THR A 123 -0.96 -12.78 -5.48
N ALA A 124 -2.26 -13.11 -5.44
CA ALA A 124 -3.01 -13.32 -4.20
C ALA A 124 -2.43 -14.44 -3.32
N ALA A 125 -1.69 -15.39 -3.92
CA ALA A 125 -0.95 -16.42 -3.21
C ALA A 125 0.27 -15.90 -2.41
N GLY A 126 0.63 -14.62 -2.51
CA GLY A 126 1.67 -14.00 -1.69
C GLY A 126 3.11 -14.43 -2.01
N LYS A 127 3.34 -15.16 -3.12
CA LYS A 127 4.68 -15.64 -3.51
C LYS A 127 5.60 -14.44 -3.81
N PRO A 128 6.75 -14.27 -3.12
CA PRO A 128 7.61 -13.08 -3.26
C PRO A 128 8.03 -12.75 -4.69
N ARG A 129 8.24 -13.76 -5.53
CA ARG A 129 8.64 -13.60 -6.92
C ARG A 129 7.53 -12.99 -7.77
N ALA A 130 6.30 -13.47 -7.59
CA ALA A 130 5.13 -12.96 -8.30
C ALA A 130 4.87 -11.50 -7.88
N VAL A 131 4.86 -11.24 -6.57
CA VAL A 131 4.67 -9.91 -6.00
C VAL A 131 5.72 -8.93 -6.52
N ARG A 132 7.01 -9.27 -6.42
CA ARG A 132 8.11 -8.42 -6.93
C ARG A 132 8.05 -8.18 -8.43
N ARG A 133 7.66 -9.19 -9.21
CA ARG A 133 7.48 -9.02 -10.65
C ARG A 133 6.42 -7.97 -10.93
N GLN A 134 5.28 -8.05 -10.25
CA GLN A 134 4.21 -7.07 -10.44
C GLN A 134 4.55 -5.69 -9.89
N LEU A 135 5.27 -5.60 -8.75
CA LEU A 135 5.82 -4.33 -8.28
C LEU A 135 6.65 -3.65 -9.38
N ARG A 136 7.51 -4.40 -10.08
CA ARG A 136 8.26 -3.87 -11.23
C ARG A 136 7.37 -3.46 -12.40
N ASN A 137 6.39 -4.30 -12.77
CA ASN A 137 5.47 -4.01 -13.88
C ASN A 137 4.69 -2.72 -13.69
N TYR A 138 4.35 -2.38 -12.44
CA TYR A 138 3.61 -1.17 -12.09
C TYR A 138 4.51 -0.03 -11.58
N HIS A 139 5.82 -0.13 -11.76
CA HIS A 139 6.80 0.85 -11.27
C HIS A 139 6.63 1.19 -9.78
N LEU A 140 6.25 0.23 -8.94
CA LEU A 140 6.19 0.34 -7.49
C LEU A 140 7.49 -0.18 -6.86
N LEU A 141 8.06 0.57 -5.92
CA LEU A 141 9.22 0.11 -5.14
C LEU A 141 8.79 -0.87 -4.05
N GLU A 142 9.60 -1.91 -3.81
CA GLU A 142 9.43 -2.83 -2.67
C GLU A 142 9.64 -2.06 -1.36
N MET A 143 8.60 -1.98 -0.53
CA MET A 143 8.66 -1.35 0.80
C MET A 143 9.01 -2.39 1.88
N PRO A 144 9.61 -2.01 3.02
CA PRO A 144 9.83 -2.95 4.11
C PRO A 144 8.48 -3.38 4.72
N GLU A 145 8.32 -4.67 5.02
CA GLU A 145 7.08 -5.20 5.63
C GLU A 145 6.86 -4.69 7.07
N ALA A 146 7.96 -4.37 7.77
CA ALA A 146 7.91 -3.64 9.05
C ALA A 146 7.25 -2.25 8.90
N TRP A 147 7.12 -1.74 7.67
CA TRP A 147 6.48 -0.48 7.33
C TRP A 147 7.08 0.70 8.09
N ASN A 148 8.40 0.74 8.15
CA ASN A 148 9.19 1.72 8.88
C ASN A 148 9.97 2.67 7.94
N GLN A 149 9.79 2.57 6.63
CA GLN A 149 10.45 3.42 5.64
C GLN A 149 10.09 4.90 5.84
N LEU A 150 11.02 5.78 5.45
CA LEU A 150 10.77 7.21 5.36
C LEU A 150 10.31 7.54 3.94
N ALA A 151 9.01 7.42 3.72
CA ALA A 151 8.33 7.79 2.48
C ALA A 151 7.25 8.83 2.79
N PHE A 152 7.33 9.98 2.12
CA PHE A 152 6.50 11.13 2.45
C PHE A 152 6.22 12.00 1.23
N ASP A 153 5.27 12.91 1.38
CA ASP A 153 5.08 14.05 0.50
C ASP A 153 4.55 15.22 1.34
N ASP A 154 5.31 16.32 1.38
CA ASP A 154 4.97 17.46 2.25
C ASP A 154 4.11 18.52 1.54
N HIS A 155 3.68 18.31 0.29
CA HIS A 155 2.75 19.20 -0.42
C HIS A 155 1.99 18.47 -1.54
N VAL A 156 0.72 18.13 -1.29
CA VAL A 156 -0.18 17.49 -2.26
C VAL A 156 -1.58 18.11 -2.21
N HIS A 157 -2.30 18.06 -3.32
CA HIS A 157 -3.66 18.56 -3.44
C HIS A 157 -4.67 17.44 -3.73
N ASP A 158 -5.85 17.57 -3.13
CA ASP A 158 -7.02 16.74 -3.40
C ASP A 158 -8.01 17.48 -4.34
N ALA A 159 -9.13 16.82 -4.63
CA ALA A 159 -10.19 17.36 -5.49
C ALA A 159 -10.83 18.64 -4.95
N ASN A 160 -10.73 18.93 -3.64
CA ASN A 160 -11.31 20.14 -3.04
C ASN A 160 -10.51 21.41 -3.38
N THR A 161 -9.32 21.26 -3.97
CA THR A 161 -8.52 22.38 -4.51
C THR A 161 -8.26 22.22 -6.00
N LYS A 162 -7.04 21.86 -6.41
CA LYS A 162 -6.62 21.68 -7.82
C LYS A 162 -6.34 20.22 -8.20
N GLY A 163 -6.49 19.30 -7.25
CA GLY A 163 -6.30 17.87 -7.48
C GLY A 163 -7.43 17.26 -8.31
N ARG A 164 -7.18 16.05 -8.83
CA ARG A 164 -8.19 15.26 -9.55
C ARG A 164 -8.98 14.30 -8.64
N LYS A 165 -8.43 13.93 -7.48
CA LYS A 165 -8.89 12.78 -6.68
C LYS A 165 -9.49 13.24 -5.36
N SER A 166 -10.61 12.66 -4.95
CA SER A 166 -11.17 12.86 -3.60
C SER A 166 -10.16 12.49 -2.51
N SER A 167 -10.36 13.00 -1.29
CA SER A 167 -9.50 12.72 -0.14
C SER A 167 -9.31 11.22 0.08
N THR A 168 -10.40 10.44 0.04
CA THR A 168 -10.36 8.98 0.16
C THR A 168 -9.50 8.32 -0.93
N HIS A 169 -9.68 8.72 -2.20
CA HIS A 169 -8.88 8.18 -3.32
C HIS A 169 -7.40 8.57 -3.19
N LEU A 170 -7.12 9.82 -2.80
CA LEU A 170 -5.76 10.30 -2.60
C LEU A 170 -5.01 9.45 -1.55
N ILE A 171 -5.66 9.17 -0.41
CA ILE A 171 -5.07 8.34 0.65
C ILE A 171 -4.85 6.90 0.20
N MET A 172 -5.80 6.29 -0.52
CA MET A 172 -5.62 4.96 -1.10
C MET A 172 -4.39 4.91 -2.02
N ASP A 173 -4.28 5.85 -2.96
CA ASP A 173 -3.16 5.89 -3.90
C ASP A 173 -1.82 6.17 -3.19
N ALA A 174 -1.83 6.99 -2.13
CA ALA A 174 -0.63 7.28 -1.34
C ALA A 174 -0.14 6.00 -0.65
N TRP A 175 -1.07 5.21 -0.10
CA TRP A 175 -0.76 3.92 0.51
C TRP A 175 -0.23 2.91 -0.51
N ILE A 176 -0.84 2.81 -1.70
CA ILE A 176 -0.37 1.94 -2.80
C ILE A 176 1.07 2.29 -3.18
N LYS A 177 1.44 3.58 -3.19
CA LYS A 177 2.82 4.02 -3.43
C LYS A 177 3.78 3.75 -2.28
N GLY A 178 3.27 3.46 -1.08
CA GLY A 178 4.05 3.18 0.12
C GLY A 178 4.39 4.43 0.95
N ILE A 179 3.67 5.53 0.72
CA ILE A 179 3.79 6.79 1.47
C ILE A 179 3.25 6.58 2.88
N ARG A 180 3.99 7.05 3.90
CA ARG A 180 3.60 6.98 5.31
C ARG A 180 3.20 8.32 5.91
N ARG A 181 3.73 9.42 5.37
CA ARG A 181 3.38 10.78 5.81
C ARG A 181 2.96 11.62 4.62
N LEU A 182 1.80 12.25 4.72
CA LEU A 182 1.26 13.08 3.66
C LEU A 182 0.82 14.42 4.24
N ARG A 183 1.15 15.52 3.57
CA ARG A 183 0.53 16.81 3.84
C ARG A 183 -0.39 17.17 2.69
N VAL A 184 -1.66 17.33 2.98
CA VAL A 184 -2.65 17.81 2.01
C VAL A 184 -2.87 19.29 2.25
N VAL A 185 -2.70 20.09 1.20
CA VAL A 185 -2.74 21.55 1.27
C VAL A 185 -4.01 22.06 0.60
N HIS A 186 -4.79 22.83 1.35
CA HIS A 186 -6.04 23.45 0.90
C HIS A 186 -5.83 24.95 0.69
N TYR A 187 -6.49 25.53 -0.31
CA TYR A 187 -6.37 26.97 -0.62
C TYR A 187 -7.38 27.78 0.17
N ASN A 188 -6.87 28.77 0.91
CA ASN A 188 -7.58 29.79 1.70
C ASN A 188 -8.53 29.29 2.80
N TYR A 189 -9.17 28.14 2.65
CA TYR A 189 -10.10 27.57 3.63
C TYR A 189 -10.18 26.04 3.52
N ILE A 190 -10.72 25.41 4.56
CA ILE A 190 -11.09 24.00 4.57
C ILE A 190 -12.50 23.85 5.15
N GLU A 191 -13.29 22.95 4.57
CA GLU A 191 -14.60 22.60 5.13
C GLU A 191 -14.45 21.48 6.16
N PRO A 192 -15.17 21.53 7.30
CA PRO A 192 -15.11 20.48 8.33
C PRO A 192 -15.36 19.07 7.77
N ARG A 193 -16.31 18.94 6.82
CA ARG A 193 -16.61 17.68 6.14
C ARG A 193 -15.41 17.13 5.35
N THR A 194 -14.68 18.00 4.65
CA THR A 194 -13.49 17.64 3.89
C THR A 194 -12.35 17.21 4.82
N ALA A 195 -12.16 17.94 5.94
CA ALA A 195 -11.20 17.58 6.96
C ALA A 195 -11.52 16.22 7.58
N ALA A 196 -12.80 15.96 7.91
CA ALA A 196 -13.27 14.71 8.47
C ALA A 196 -13.00 13.54 7.51
N GLU A 197 -13.36 13.66 6.23
CA GLU A 197 -13.09 12.60 5.23
C GLU A 197 -11.60 12.28 5.14
N LEU A 198 -10.76 13.32 5.06
CA LEU A 198 -9.32 13.15 4.91
C LEU A 198 -8.68 12.48 6.14
N LEU A 199 -9.00 12.95 7.34
CA LEU A 199 -8.48 12.41 8.59
C LEU A 199 -8.95 10.98 8.82
N GLU A 200 -10.22 10.70 8.51
CA GLU A 200 -10.78 9.37 8.68
C GLU A 200 -10.21 8.37 7.66
N ALA A 201 -10.09 8.77 6.39
CA ALA A 201 -9.41 7.95 5.37
C ALA A 201 -7.95 7.66 5.78
N ALA A 202 -7.24 8.66 6.30
CA ALA A 202 -5.87 8.53 6.79
C ALA A 202 -5.75 7.54 7.96
N ARG A 203 -6.67 7.62 8.92
CA ARG A 203 -6.78 6.69 10.04
C ARG A 203 -7.07 5.27 9.54
N ILE A 204 -7.99 5.13 8.58
CA ILE A 204 -8.30 3.85 7.94
C ILE A 204 -7.07 3.29 7.22
N MET A 205 -6.18 4.06 6.61
CA MET A 205 -5.01 3.49 5.91
C MET A 205 -3.70 3.53 6.72
N GLU A 206 -3.75 3.98 7.97
CA GLU A 206 -2.58 4.18 8.85
C GLU A 206 -1.51 5.10 8.23
N ILE A 207 -1.95 6.19 7.60
CA ILE A 207 -1.08 7.24 7.06
C ILE A 207 -1.10 8.44 8.01
N ASP A 208 0.07 8.96 8.36
CA ASP A 208 0.19 10.22 9.12
C ASP A 208 -0.12 11.40 8.18
N VAL A 209 -1.35 11.90 8.27
CA VAL A 209 -1.80 13.05 7.47
C VAL A 209 -1.73 14.33 8.29
N ARG A 210 -1.30 15.41 7.64
CA ARG A 210 -1.39 16.77 8.15
C ARG A 210 -2.12 17.66 7.15
N ILE A 211 -3.07 18.44 7.65
CA ILE A 211 -3.79 19.43 6.86
C ILE A 211 -3.00 20.74 6.90
N GLY A 212 -2.71 21.31 5.74
CA GLY A 212 -2.19 22.65 5.59
C GLY A 212 -3.20 23.55 4.90
N ILE A 213 -3.27 24.82 5.30
CA ILE A 213 -4.04 25.84 4.59
C ILE A 213 -3.05 26.86 4.03
N GLU A 214 -3.06 27.02 2.71
CA GLU A 214 -2.21 27.96 1.99
C GLU A 214 -2.96 29.28 1.82
N PHE A 215 -2.36 30.34 2.38
CA PHE A 215 -2.85 31.71 2.29
C PHE A 215 -1.91 32.55 1.44
N TYR A 216 -2.48 33.55 0.78
CA TYR A 216 -1.76 34.55 0.00
C TYR A 216 -1.61 35.84 0.81
N ALA A 217 -0.41 36.40 0.85
CA ALA A 217 -0.14 37.70 1.45
C ALA A 217 0.64 38.59 0.47
N PRO A 218 0.35 39.90 0.38
CA PRO A 218 1.06 40.81 -0.49
C PRO A 218 2.44 41.16 0.09
N PHE A 219 3.46 41.18 -0.76
CA PHE A 219 4.83 41.55 -0.42
C PHE A 219 5.53 42.08 -1.66
N ARG A 220 6.01 43.34 -1.64
CA ARG A 220 6.73 43.99 -2.76
C ARG A 220 6.05 43.78 -4.14
N ASN A 221 4.76 44.11 -4.23
CA ASN A 221 3.93 44.00 -5.44
C ASN A 221 3.77 42.57 -6.02
N LYS A 222 3.98 41.53 -5.19
CA LYS A 222 3.68 40.13 -5.51
C LYS A 222 2.95 39.46 -4.36
N TYR A 223 2.20 38.39 -4.64
CA TYR A 223 1.69 37.51 -3.58
C TYR A 223 2.74 36.47 -3.20
N ILE A 224 2.90 36.26 -1.90
CA ILE A 224 3.65 35.14 -1.33
C ILE A 224 2.70 34.13 -0.71
N ASN A 225 3.11 32.87 -0.70
CA ASN A 225 2.26 31.80 -0.19
C ASN A 225 2.78 31.28 1.15
N LEU A 226 1.91 31.32 2.16
CA LEU A 226 2.18 30.86 3.51
C LEU A 226 1.28 29.66 3.82
N ILE A 227 1.89 28.50 4.05
CA ILE A 227 1.16 27.28 4.43
C ILE A 227 1.13 27.17 5.95
N TRP A 228 -0.05 27.40 6.52
CA TRP A 228 -0.34 27.22 7.94
C TRP A 228 -0.74 25.78 8.25
N VAL A 229 -0.05 25.16 9.19
CA VAL A 229 -0.34 23.80 9.67
C VAL A 229 -0.59 23.86 11.19
N PRO A 230 -1.86 23.92 11.62
CA PRO A 230 -2.22 23.87 13.03
C PRO A 230 -1.91 22.49 13.62
N ARG A 231 -1.58 22.44 14.91
CA ARG A 231 -1.12 21.25 15.66
C ARG A 231 -1.55 21.33 17.12
N GLY A 232 -1.18 20.31 17.88
CA GLY A 232 -1.50 20.20 19.31
C GLY A 232 -2.75 19.38 19.59
N PHE A 233 -3.41 18.86 18.54
CA PHE A 233 -4.61 18.05 18.68
C PHE A 233 -4.28 16.60 19.07
N PRO A 234 -4.94 16.04 20.09
CA PRO A 234 -4.79 14.63 20.48
C PRO A 234 -5.33 13.67 19.43
N ASP A 235 -6.43 14.04 18.77
CA ASP A 235 -7.12 13.21 17.78
C ASP A 235 -7.76 14.07 16.65
N ALA A 236 -8.48 13.40 15.75
CA ALA A 236 -9.18 14.05 14.64
C ALA A 236 -10.38 14.88 15.12
N GLN A 237 -11.06 14.46 16.19
CA GLN A 237 -12.25 15.14 16.69
C GLN A 237 -11.90 16.51 17.26
N ALA A 238 -10.83 16.60 18.06
CA ALA A 238 -10.33 17.87 18.59
C ALA A 238 -9.97 18.86 17.47
N PHE A 239 -9.46 18.37 16.33
CA PHE A 239 -9.22 19.22 15.16
C PHE A 239 -10.52 19.71 14.51
N LEU A 240 -11.56 18.89 14.46
CA LEU A 240 -12.87 19.30 13.92
C LEU A 240 -13.53 20.35 14.82
N CYS A 241 -13.50 20.15 16.15
CA CYS A 241 -14.00 21.15 17.10
C CYS A 241 -13.24 22.49 16.96
N PHE A 242 -11.93 22.44 16.73
CA PHE A 242 -11.14 23.65 16.43
C PHE A 242 -11.62 24.39 15.18
N LEU A 243 -12.06 23.69 14.13
CA LEU A 243 -12.62 24.33 12.93
C LEU A 243 -13.98 24.99 13.18
N GLU A 244 -14.67 24.62 14.26
CA GLU A 244 -15.98 25.17 14.66
C GLU A 244 -15.85 26.37 15.62
N GLU A 245 -14.65 26.67 16.12
CA GLU A 245 -14.41 27.84 16.97
C GLU A 245 -14.76 29.14 16.21
N PRO A 246 -15.47 30.11 16.83
CA PRO A 246 -15.99 31.29 16.12
C PRO A 246 -14.92 32.08 15.34
N ALA A 247 -13.73 32.27 15.94
CA ALA A 247 -12.63 32.99 15.31
C ALA A 247 -12.02 32.23 14.11
N VAL A 248 -12.03 30.90 14.15
CA VAL A 248 -11.58 30.05 13.04
C VAL A 248 -12.63 30.03 11.94
N VAL A 249 -13.91 29.93 12.28
CA VAL A 249 -15.02 30.01 11.33
C VAL A 249 -15.00 31.33 10.56
N GLU A 250 -14.75 32.45 11.24
CA GLU A 250 -14.58 33.76 10.61
C GLU A 250 -13.42 33.77 9.61
N LEU A 251 -12.24 33.25 10.00
CA LEU A 251 -11.10 33.13 9.10
C LEU A 251 -11.43 32.26 7.87
N MET A 252 -12.11 31.13 8.06
CA MET A 252 -12.55 30.26 6.96
C MET A 252 -13.57 30.96 6.06
N HIS A 253 -14.43 31.83 6.61
CA HIS A 253 -15.38 32.62 5.83
C HIS A 253 -14.67 33.66 4.96
N GLU A 254 -13.70 34.40 5.50
CA GLU A 254 -12.84 35.30 4.72
C GLU A 254 -12.06 34.54 3.64
N GLY A 255 -11.54 33.36 3.98
CA GLY A 255 -10.87 32.47 3.04
C GLY A 255 -11.77 32.05 1.86
N ARG A 256 -13.05 31.76 2.12
CA ARG A 256 -14.05 31.51 1.08
C ARG A 256 -14.26 32.72 0.17
N GLN A 257 -14.26 33.94 0.71
CA GLN A 257 -14.37 35.16 -0.09
C GLN A 257 -13.14 35.36 -0.98
N ALA A 258 -11.93 35.15 -0.44
CA ALA A 258 -10.68 35.17 -1.21
C ALA A 258 -10.69 34.16 -2.36
N SER A 259 -11.09 32.91 -2.08
CA SER A 259 -11.22 31.89 -3.12
C SER A 259 -12.28 32.25 -4.16
N LYS A 260 -13.44 32.80 -3.77
CA LYS A 260 -14.47 33.26 -4.73
C LYS A 260 -13.93 34.35 -5.66
N TYR A 261 -13.21 35.33 -5.11
CA TYR A 261 -12.58 36.40 -5.88
C TYR A 261 -11.60 35.85 -6.93
N GLN A 262 -10.76 34.88 -6.55
CA GLN A 262 -9.84 34.21 -7.47
C GLN A 262 -10.59 33.37 -8.53
N GLN A 263 -11.67 32.70 -8.16
CA GLN A 263 -12.48 31.87 -9.07
C GLN A 263 -13.25 32.67 -10.13
N ILE A 264 -13.67 33.91 -9.81
CA ILE A 264 -14.31 34.81 -10.78
C ILE A 264 -13.38 35.10 -11.96
N ASN A 265 -12.07 35.27 -11.70
CA ASN A 265 -11.07 35.47 -12.74
C ASN A 265 -11.02 34.31 -13.73
N VAL A 266 -11.13 33.07 -13.24
CA VAL A 266 -11.11 31.87 -14.09
C VAL A 266 -12.29 31.87 -15.07
N MET A 267 -13.47 32.32 -14.64
CA MET A 267 -14.63 32.42 -15.53
C MET A 267 -14.46 33.52 -16.57
N ARG A 268 -13.89 34.67 -16.19
CA ARG A 268 -13.56 35.74 -17.15
C ARG A 268 -12.54 35.29 -18.20
N LEU A 269 -11.52 34.53 -17.78
CA LEU A 269 -10.54 33.94 -18.70
C LEU A 269 -11.19 32.94 -19.67
N LEU A 270 -12.15 32.14 -19.20
CA LEU A 270 -12.92 31.22 -20.06
C LEU A 270 -13.71 32.00 -21.13
N GLU A 271 -14.39 33.08 -20.73
CA GLU A 271 -15.12 33.96 -21.66
C GLU A 271 -14.19 34.60 -22.70
N ALA A 272 -13.06 35.16 -22.26
CA ALA A 272 -12.06 35.73 -23.16
C ALA A 272 -11.47 34.69 -24.11
N PHE A 273 -11.23 33.46 -23.64
CA PHE A 273 -10.80 32.35 -24.47
C PHE A 273 -11.81 32.04 -25.58
N ASN A 274 -13.09 31.90 -25.24
CA ASN A 274 -14.14 31.63 -26.22
C ASN A 274 -14.29 32.72 -27.28
N ARG A 275 -14.15 33.99 -26.86
CA ARG A 275 -14.34 35.17 -27.71
C ARG A 275 -13.17 35.41 -28.66
N ARG A 276 -11.93 35.26 -28.19
CA ARG A 276 -10.71 35.64 -28.91
C ARG A 276 -9.82 34.45 -29.23
N HIS A 277 -9.26 33.82 -28.19
CA HIS A 277 -8.18 32.83 -28.34
C HIS A 277 -8.61 31.58 -29.09
N ARG A 278 -9.88 31.14 -28.95
CA ARG A 278 -10.43 29.99 -29.66
C ARG A 278 -10.34 30.14 -31.18
N MET A 279 -10.64 31.33 -31.71
CA MET A 279 -10.65 31.58 -33.15
C MET A 279 -9.23 31.58 -33.73
N GLU A 280 -8.28 32.18 -33.00
CA GLU A 280 -6.87 32.17 -33.35
C GLU A 280 -6.30 30.74 -33.32
N LEU A 281 -6.60 30.00 -32.26
CA LEU A 281 -6.17 28.62 -32.06
C LEU A 281 -6.72 27.68 -33.15
N ASN A 282 -8.01 27.80 -33.50
CA ASN A 282 -8.61 27.03 -34.59
C ASN A 282 -7.90 27.28 -35.93
N ARG A 283 -7.53 28.55 -36.19
CA ARG A 283 -6.80 28.94 -37.41
C ARG A 283 -5.36 28.41 -37.41
N LEU A 284 -4.66 28.49 -36.28
CA LEU A 284 -3.24 28.17 -36.18
C LEU A 284 -2.96 26.66 -36.25
N PHE A 285 -3.85 25.84 -35.70
CA PHE A 285 -3.69 24.38 -35.65
C PHE A 285 -4.57 23.60 -36.65
N ASP A 286 -5.38 24.29 -37.46
CA ASP A 286 -6.33 23.69 -38.40
C ASP A 286 -7.28 22.67 -37.71
N ILE A 287 -7.87 23.09 -36.60
CA ILE A 287 -8.84 22.32 -35.82
C ILE A 287 -10.11 23.12 -35.55
N ASP A 288 -11.20 22.42 -35.26
CA ASP A 288 -12.47 23.04 -34.88
C ASP A 288 -12.84 22.70 -33.43
N VAL A 289 -12.43 23.60 -32.53
CA VAL A 289 -12.84 23.60 -31.13
C VAL A 289 -14.13 24.42 -30.98
N ALA A 290 -15.19 23.75 -30.54
CA ALA A 290 -16.46 24.38 -30.20
C ALA A 290 -16.30 25.34 -28.99
N PRO A 291 -17.15 26.37 -28.87
CA PRO A 291 -17.18 27.21 -27.67
C PRO A 291 -17.31 26.35 -26.41
N ILE A 292 -16.50 26.65 -25.39
CA ILE A 292 -16.54 25.95 -24.11
C ILE A 292 -17.78 26.39 -23.34
N ASP A 293 -18.66 25.44 -23.02
CA ASP A 293 -19.83 25.70 -22.17
C ASP A 293 -19.38 25.85 -20.71
N PRO A 294 -19.70 26.99 -20.05
CA PRO A 294 -19.49 27.16 -18.62
C PRO A 294 -20.06 26.03 -17.76
N LYS A 295 -21.24 25.48 -18.09
CA LYS A 295 -21.87 24.40 -17.29
C LYS A 295 -21.07 23.10 -17.36
N GLU A 296 -20.59 22.75 -18.56
CA GLU A 296 -19.75 21.57 -18.76
C GLU A 296 -18.41 21.70 -18.02
N PHE A 297 -17.82 22.91 -18.04
CA PHE A 297 -16.61 23.19 -17.25
C PHE A 297 -16.83 23.02 -15.74
N LEU A 298 -17.95 23.50 -15.21
CA LEU A 298 -18.29 23.35 -13.79
C LEU A 298 -18.46 21.87 -13.40
N LEU A 299 -19.10 21.07 -14.25
CA LEU A 299 -19.22 19.63 -14.03
C LEU A 299 -17.86 18.93 -14.04
N PHE A 300 -16.93 19.37 -14.89
CA PHE A 300 -15.55 18.86 -14.93
C PHE A 300 -14.73 19.19 -13.66
N VAL A 301 -14.95 20.36 -13.07
CA VAL A 301 -14.32 20.75 -11.79
C VAL A 301 -14.89 19.93 -10.64
N GLY A 302 -16.20 19.65 -10.66
CA GLY A 302 -16.90 18.90 -9.62
C GLY A 302 -16.95 19.64 -8.29
N MET A 303 -16.55 18.98 -7.20
CA MET A 303 -16.55 19.52 -5.83
C MET A 303 -15.40 20.51 -5.55
N GLY A 304 -14.49 20.74 -6.51
CA GLY A 304 -13.26 21.51 -6.33
C GLY A 304 -13.38 23.01 -6.53
N GLN A 305 -12.34 23.74 -6.10
CA GLN A 305 -12.21 25.17 -6.40
C GLN A 305 -11.82 25.36 -7.88
N LYS A 306 -12.54 26.22 -8.60
CA LYS A 306 -12.18 26.56 -10.00
C LYS A 306 -10.78 27.15 -10.02
N SER A 307 -9.92 26.67 -10.90
CA SER A 307 -8.54 27.13 -10.97
C SER A 307 -8.11 27.27 -12.43
N ILE A 308 -7.08 28.08 -12.69
CA ILE A 308 -6.49 28.22 -14.02
C ILE A 308 -6.03 26.85 -14.53
N LEU A 309 -5.52 25.98 -13.65
CA LEU A 309 -5.14 24.61 -13.99
C LEU A 309 -6.33 23.75 -14.46
N HIS A 310 -7.51 23.95 -13.86
CA HIS A 310 -8.71 23.26 -14.32
C HIS A 310 -9.11 23.72 -15.72
N LEU A 311 -9.08 25.03 -15.97
CA LEU A 311 -9.41 25.61 -17.26
C LEU A 311 -8.42 25.15 -18.35
N ASP A 312 -7.12 25.22 -18.04
CA ASP A 312 -6.03 24.73 -18.89
C ASP A 312 -6.29 23.28 -19.33
N LYS A 313 -6.51 22.38 -18.38
CA LYS A 313 -6.75 20.96 -18.67
C LYS A 313 -8.03 20.71 -19.45
N PHE A 314 -9.10 21.44 -19.14
CA PHE A 314 -10.36 21.30 -19.86
C PHE A 314 -10.23 21.73 -21.33
N ILE A 315 -9.53 22.85 -21.59
CA ILE A 315 -9.24 23.31 -22.96
C ILE A 315 -8.42 22.25 -23.70
N GLN A 316 -7.40 21.66 -23.06
CA GLN A 316 -6.59 20.62 -23.68
C GLN A 316 -7.40 19.37 -24.06
N GLU A 317 -8.32 18.92 -23.20
CA GLU A 317 -9.21 17.78 -23.51
C GLU A 317 -10.10 18.09 -24.72
N LYS A 318 -10.61 19.33 -24.83
CA LYS A 318 -11.40 19.79 -25.99
C LYS A 318 -10.55 19.90 -27.25
N MET A 319 -9.32 20.38 -27.15
CA MET A 319 -8.37 20.40 -28.26
C MET A 319 -8.05 18.99 -28.74
N LEU A 320 -7.71 18.06 -27.86
CA LEU A 320 -7.44 16.66 -28.20
C LEU A 320 -8.64 16.01 -28.91
N ALA A 321 -9.85 16.24 -28.41
CA ALA A 321 -11.06 15.75 -29.06
C ALA A 321 -11.24 16.33 -30.48
N ALA A 322 -10.97 17.62 -30.67
CA ALA A 322 -11.01 18.27 -31.98
C ALA A 322 -9.91 17.74 -32.92
N MET A 323 -8.68 17.56 -32.43
CA MET A 323 -7.57 16.95 -33.17
C MET A 323 -7.91 15.52 -33.61
N HIS A 324 -8.53 14.71 -32.73
CA HIS A 324 -8.99 13.38 -33.09
C HIS A 324 -10.04 13.40 -34.20
N ARG A 325 -11.04 14.28 -34.13
CA ARG A 325 -12.03 14.45 -35.21
C ARG A 325 -11.37 14.85 -36.53
N ARG A 326 -10.46 15.83 -36.51
CA ARG A 326 -9.70 16.26 -37.69
C ARG A 326 -8.85 15.12 -38.26
N SER A 327 -8.22 14.32 -37.40
CA SER A 327 -7.41 13.18 -37.82
C SER A 327 -8.20 12.15 -38.61
N VAL A 328 -9.48 11.92 -38.25
CA VAL A 328 -10.35 11.00 -38.99
C VAL A 328 -10.66 11.54 -40.38
N LEU A 329 -10.97 12.84 -40.49
CA LEU A 329 -11.23 13.50 -41.77
C LEU A 329 -10.00 13.48 -42.69
N LEU A 330 -8.81 13.83 -42.15
CA LEU A 330 -7.57 13.82 -42.91
C LEU A 330 -7.14 12.42 -43.35
N ARG A 331 -7.39 11.38 -42.53
CA ARG A 331 -7.16 9.98 -42.95
C ARG A 331 -8.05 9.59 -44.13
N ALA A 332 -9.33 9.98 -44.11
CA ALA A 332 -10.24 9.72 -45.23
C ALA A 332 -9.79 10.46 -46.50
N ALA A 333 -9.38 11.73 -46.39
CA ALA A 333 -8.87 12.52 -47.51
C ALA A 333 -7.55 11.98 -48.08
N CYS A 334 -6.66 11.46 -47.22
CA CYS A 334 -5.35 10.91 -47.61
C CYS A 334 -5.47 9.73 -48.60
N ALA A 335 -6.58 8.98 -48.57
CA ALA A 335 -6.80 7.84 -49.46
C ALA A 335 -6.98 8.25 -50.93
N SER A 336 -7.52 9.44 -51.18
CA SER A 336 -7.79 10.00 -52.52
C SER A 336 -6.88 11.17 -52.90
N ALA A 337 -5.92 11.53 -52.05
CA ALA A 337 -5.06 12.70 -52.19
C ALA A 337 -3.86 12.47 -53.14
N ASP A 338 -3.40 13.56 -53.76
CA ASP A 338 -2.15 13.62 -54.52
C ASP A 338 -0.91 13.55 -53.59
N LEU A 339 0.29 13.51 -54.17
CA LEU A 339 1.53 13.34 -53.41
C LEU A 339 1.85 14.55 -52.50
N GLU A 340 1.47 15.76 -52.93
CA GLU A 340 1.71 17.00 -52.20
C GLU A 340 0.79 17.10 -50.97
N GLU A 341 -0.49 16.78 -51.17
CA GLU A 341 -1.49 16.75 -50.12
C GLU A 341 -1.24 15.62 -49.11
N LYS A 342 -0.73 14.46 -49.56
CA LYS A 342 -0.25 13.39 -48.66
C LYS A 342 0.89 13.85 -47.77
N ASN A 343 1.84 14.61 -48.31
CA ASN A 343 2.95 15.17 -47.54
C ASN A 343 2.45 16.21 -46.52
N ARG A 344 1.51 17.08 -46.90
CA ARG A 344 0.86 18.06 -46.00
C ARG A 344 0.15 17.37 -44.85
N ILE A 345 -0.63 16.32 -45.14
CA ILE A 345 -1.34 15.52 -44.14
C ILE A 345 -0.34 14.84 -43.19
N SER A 346 0.72 14.22 -43.72
CA SER A 346 1.76 13.58 -42.90
C SER A 346 2.44 14.58 -41.95
N ALA A 347 2.80 15.76 -42.46
CA ALA A 347 3.41 16.83 -41.66
C ALA A 347 2.48 17.32 -40.53
N TRP A 348 1.17 17.43 -40.79
CA TRP A 348 0.20 17.76 -39.75
C TRP A 348 0.17 16.71 -38.64
N PHE A 349 0.18 15.41 -38.98
CA PHE A 349 0.24 14.34 -37.97
C PHE A 349 1.52 14.39 -37.12
N GLU A 350 2.68 14.59 -37.73
CA GLU A 350 3.95 14.69 -36.99
C GLU A 350 3.99 15.91 -36.05
N GLN A 351 3.49 17.06 -36.52
CA GLN A 351 3.42 18.28 -35.74
C GLN A 351 2.44 18.15 -34.57
N MET A 352 1.25 17.62 -34.83
CA MET A 352 0.17 17.52 -33.85
C MET A 352 0.40 16.43 -32.79
N ASP A 353 1.07 15.33 -33.14
CA ASP A 353 1.38 14.27 -32.17
C ASP A 353 2.44 14.69 -31.15
N ARG A 354 3.34 15.62 -31.51
CA ARG A 354 4.43 16.15 -30.68
C ARG A 354 4.13 17.50 -30.03
N LEU A 355 2.97 18.09 -30.29
CA LEU A 355 2.61 19.42 -29.80
C LEU A 355 2.52 19.43 -28.27
N ASP A 356 3.15 20.39 -27.60
CA ASP A 356 3.01 20.56 -26.15
C ASP A 356 1.77 21.40 -25.83
N LEU A 357 0.63 20.73 -25.64
CA LEU A 357 -0.64 21.39 -25.34
C LEU A 357 -0.61 22.16 -24.01
N ASP A 358 0.20 21.72 -23.03
CA ASP A 358 0.34 22.41 -21.73
C ASP A 358 0.93 23.81 -21.95
N LYS A 359 1.98 23.93 -22.78
CA LYS A 359 2.60 25.24 -23.07
C LYS A 359 1.72 26.15 -23.92
N VAL A 360 1.04 25.58 -24.92
CA VAL A 360 0.17 26.34 -25.83
C VAL A 360 -0.97 26.99 -25.05
N VAL A 361 -1.72 26.19 -24.29
CA VAL A 361 -2.89 26.68 -23.55
C VAL A 361 -2.46 27.62 -22.42
N ALA A 362 -1.40 27.29 -21.68
CA ALA A 362 -0.86 28.19 -20.66
C ALA A 362 -0.45 29.56 -21.25
N GLY A 363 0.02 29.62 -22.50
CA GLY A 363 0.31 30.88 -23.19
C GLY A 363 -0.91 31.79 -23.32
N TYR A 364 -2.07 31.23 -23.70
CA TYR A 364 -3.31 32.00 -23.86
C TYR A 364 -3.94 32.44 -22.54
N LEU A 365 -3.69 31.71 -21.45
CA LEU A 365 -4.23 32.00 -20.12
C LEU A 365 -3.37 32.98 -19.29
N LYS A 366 -2.20 33.40 -19.80
CA LYS A 366 -1.34 34.37 -19.12
C LYS A 366 -2.01 35.76 -19.03
N PRO A 367 -1.74 36.53 -17.95
CA PRO A 367 -2.19 37.93 -17.86
C PRO A 367 -1.72 38.79 -19.04
N ALA A 368 -0.48 38.60 -19.50
CA ALA A 368 0.07 39.33 -20.67
C ALA A 368 -0.76 39.13 -21.95
N SER A 369 -1.38 37.97 -22.10
CA SER A 369 -2.24 37.64 -23.24
C SER A 369 -3.66 38.20 -23.08
N ASN A 370 -4.04 38.68 -21.90
CA ASN A 370 -5.38 39.15 -21.53
C ASN A 370 -5.32 40.49 -20.76
N PRO A 371 -4.85 41.58 -21.38
CA PRO A 371 -4.66 42.86 -20.69
C PRO A 371 -5.97 43.51 -20.22
N GLU A 372 -7.10 43.10 -20.82
CA GLU A 372 -8.46 43.53 -20.47
C GLU A 372 -8.99 42.92 -19.16
N ILE A 373 -8.38 41.82 -18.69
CA ILE A 373 -8.77 41.13 -17.47
C ILE A 373 -7.83 41.57 -16.34
N PRO A 374 -8.37 42.03 -15.19
CA PRO A 374 -7.56 42.32 -14.00
C PRO A 374 -6.63 41.15 -13.64
N ASP A 375 -5.34 41.45 -13.43
CA ASP A 375 -4.40 40.44 -12.96
C ASP A 375 -4.61 40.18 -11.46
N HIS A 376 -5.29 39.09 -11.12
CA HIS A 376 -5.51 38.67 -9.73
C HIS A 376 -4.26 38.00 -9.11
N THR A 377 -3.16 37.85 -9.86
CA THR A 377 -1.88 37.34 -9.35
C THR A 377 -0.97 38.44 -8.80
N ALA A 378 -1.33 39.71 -9.02
CA ALA A 378 -0.68 40.87 -8.43
C ALA A 378 -1.56 41.47 -7.31
N PRO A 379 -0.95 41.94 -6.20
CA PRO A 379 -1.65 42.71 -5.17
C PRO A 379 -2.25 44.00 -5.74
N ARG A 380 -3.47 44.34 -5.31
CA ARG A 380 -4.17 45.58 -5.67
C ARG A 380 -4.97 46.09 -4.47
N ASP A 381 -5.10 47.41 -4.39
CA ASP A 381 -5.84 48.07 -3.30
C ASP A 381 -7.32 48.32 -3.63
N ASP A 382 -7.86 47.73 -4.70
CA ASP A 382 -9.24 47.93 -5.13
C ASP A 382 -10.25 47.51 -4.03
N PRO A 383 -11.42 48.17 -3.91
CA PRO A 383 -12.46 47.84 -2.93
C PRO A 383 -12.95 46.39 -3.03
N ASP A 384 -12.94 45.82 -4.24
CA ASP A 384 -13.41 44.47 -4.54
C ASP A 384 -12.47 43.36 -4.05
N VAL A 385 -11.22 43.69 -3.67
CA VAL A 385 -10.23 42.72 -3.18
C VAL A 385 -10.56 42.34 -1.72
N PRO A 386 -10.76 41.04 -1.41
CA PRO A 386 -11.07 40.59 -0.05
C PRO A 386 -10.00 40.96 0.98
N VAL A 387 -10.44 41.29 2.19
CA VAL A 387 -9.58 41.75 3.31
C VAL A 387 -8.39 40.82 3.54
N LEU A 388 -8.60 39.50 3.47
CA LEU A 388 -7.54 38.50 3.70
C LEU A 388 -6.36 38.65 2.72
N LEU A 389 -6.61 39.06 1.48
CA LEU A 389 -5.56 39.25 0.46
C LEU A 389 -4.82 40.59 0.61
N LYS A 390 -5.33 41.52 1.42
CA LYS A 390 -4.69 42.82 1.68
C LYS A 390 -3.76 42.80 2.90
N ARG A 391 -3.93 41.83 3.80
CA ARG A 391 -3.18 41.76 5.07
C ARG A 391 -1.71 41.47 4.83
N SER A 392 -0.83 42.25 5.47
CA SER A 392 0.62 42.01 5.40
C SER A 392 1.00 40.63 5.95
N PRO A 393 2.16 40.05 5.57
CA PRO A 393 2.60 38.75 6.07
C PRO A 393 2.63 38.69 7.59
N LEU A 394 3.13 39.73 8.27
CA LEU A 394 3.19 39.78 9.73
C LEU A 394 1.78 39.81 10.36
N GLU A 395 0.87 40.65 9.86
CA GLU A 395 -0.50 40.71 10.38
C GLU A 395 -1.24 39.37 10.24
N LEU A 396 -1.10 38.73 9.08
CA LEU A 396 -1.68 37.41 8.84
C LEU A 396 -1.12 36.38 9.83
N LEU A 397 0.21 36.36 10.01
CA LEU A 397 0.84 35.41 10.93
C LEU A 397 0.49 35.68 12.40
N CYS A 398 0.38 36.94 12.82
CA CYS A 398 -0.09 37.30 14.16
C CYS A 398 -1.52 36.81 14.39
N ARG A 399 -2.41 36.97 13.42
CA ARG A 399 -3.79 36.45 13.50
C ARG A 399 -3.79 34.93 13.60
N LEU A 400 -3.01 34.23 12.78
CA LEU A 400 -2.91 32.76 12.82
C LEU A 400 -2.31 32.23 14.13
N ALA A 401 -1.36 32.97 14.72
CA ALA A 401 -0.76 32.64 16.01
C ALA A 401 -1.74 32.80 17.17
N ALA A 402 -2.65 33.78 17.08
CA ALA A 402 -3.69 34.01 18.08
C ALA A 402 -4.75 32.88 18.10
N LEU A 403 -5.01 32.23 16.96
CA LEU A 403 -5.97 31.12 16.86
C LEU A 403 -5.47 29.84 17.51
N GLN A 404 -4.18 29.51 17.36
CA GLN A 404 -3.63 28.28 17.93
C GLN A 404 -2.15 28.43 18.28
N SER A 405 -1.80 28.19 19.54
CA SER A 405 -0.43 28.28 20.05
C SER A 405 0.51 27.27 19.40
N GLY A 406 0.01 26.06 19.14
CA GLY A 406 0.72 24.99 18.47
C GLY A 406 0.58 25.06 16.95
N TYR A 407 1.41 25.81 16.25
CA TYR A 407 1.34 25.91 14.79
C TYR A 407 2.70 25.81 14.11
N ARG A 408 2.67 25.64 12.79
CA ARG A 408 3.86 25.61 11.93
C ARG A 408 3.55 26.29 10.61
N ILE A 409 4.31 27.34 10.31
CA ILE A 409 4.27 28.03 9.02
C ILE A 409 5.35 27.47 8.11
N THR A 410 4.99 27.20 6.86
CA THR A 410 5.91 26.89 5.77
C THR A 410 5.81 27.99 4.73
N LEU A 411 6.92 28.64 4.40
CA LEU A 411 7.00 29.59 3.29
C LEU A 411 7.25 28.79 2.00
N ASN A 412 6.36 28.96 1.01
CA ASN A 412 6.61 28.49 -0.35
C ASN A 412 7.62 29.42 -1.02
N LEU A 413 8.62 28.85 -1.71
CA LEU A 413 9.72 29.61 -2.30
C LEU A 413 9.50 29.95 -3.78
N SER A 414 8.41 29.48 -4.41
CA SER A 414 8.12 29.82 -5.81
C SER A 414 8.11 31.34 -6.00
N ASN A 415 8.90 31.85 -6.95
CA ASN A 415 9.07 33.28 -7.25
C ASN A 415 9.71 34.14 -6.13
N LEU A 416 10.41 33.51 -5.18
CA LEU A 416 11.19 34.20 -4.15
C LEU A 416 12.69 34.02 -4.34
N VAL A 417 13.44 35.12 -4.15
CA VAL A 417 14.91 35.08 -4.09
C VAL A 417 15.39 35.03 -2.64
N ALA A 418 16.67 34.73 -2.42
CA ALA A 418 17.23 34.59 -1.07
C ALA A 418 17.07 35.84 -0.21
N GLU A 419 17.06 37.02 -0.84
CA GLU A 419 16.90 38.32 -0.18
C GLU A 419 15.46 38.52 0.31
N ASP A 420 14.46 38.09 -0.47
CA ASP A 420 13.06 38.11 -0.04
C ASP A 420 12.85 37.21 1.17
N VAL A 421 13.43 36.00 1.12
CA VAL A 421 13.34 35.04 2.22
C VAL A 421 13.96 35.61 3.48
N LEU A 422 15.13 36.23 3.39
CA LEU A 422 15.79 36.85 4.54
C LEU A 422 14.93 37.97 5.16
N GLU A 423 14.38 38.88 4.33
CA GLU A 423 13.50 39.96 4.77
C GLU A 423 12.25 39.40 5.47
N LEU A 424 11.58 38.41 4.86
CA LEU A 424 10.39 37.78 5.43
C LEU A 424 10.67 37.05 6.75
N LEU A 425 11.80 36.35 6.87
CA LEU A 425 12.17 35.66 8.12
C LEU A 425 12.39 36.66 9.26
N TYR A 426 12.98 37.82 8.97
CA TYR A 426 13.23 38.88 9.94
C TYR A 426 11.94 39.64 10.30
N ASP A 427 11.17 40.10 9.31
CA ASP A 427 9.96 40.88 9.53
C ASP A 427 8.84 40.09 10.21
N CYS A 428 8.80 38.78 9.96
CA CYS A 428 7.87 37.88 10.64
C CYS A 428 8.38 37.43 12.02
N ASN A 429 9.45 38.01 12.56
CA ASN A 429 10.00 37.76 13.89
C ASN A 429 10.14 36.26 14.24
N GLY A 430 10.65 35.45 13.31
CA GLY A 430 10.85 34.02 13.52
C GLY A 430 9.58 33.13 13.48
N MET A 431 8.39 33.67 13.17
CA MET A 431 7.15 32.89 13.06
C MET A 431 7.17 31.88 11.90
N ILE A 432 7.92 32.19 10.83
CA ILE A 432 8.18 31.26 9.73
C ILE A 432 9.24 30.24 10.18
N THR A 433 8.82 28.99 10.35
CA THR A 433 9.66 27.92 10.91
C THR A 433 10.07 26.84 9.89
N ARG A 434 9.54 26.91 8.66
CA ARG A 434 9.87 26.01 7.55
C ARG A 434 9.95 26.74 6.22
N LEU A 435 10.80 26.22 5.34
CA LEU A 435 10.89 26.61 3.94
C LEU A 435 10.57 25.39 3.06
N GLU A 436 9.75 25.55 2.03
CA GLU A 436 9.57 24.55 0.99
C GLU A 436 10.72 24.66 -0.03
N ILE A 437 11.84 24.01 0.30
CA ILE A 437 13.09 24.13 -0.45
C ILE A 437 13.00 23.48 -1.82
N PHE A 438 12.09 22.51 -1.99
CA PHE A 438 12.00 21.78 -3.23
C PHE A 438 10.57 21.34 -3.53
N ASN A 439 10.12 21.72 -4.72
CA ASN A 439 8.86 21.36 -5.32
C ASN A 439 9.16 20.62 -6.64
N LEU A 440 8.67 19.39 -6.81
CA LEU A 440 8.91 18.60 -8.02
C LEU A 440 8.38 19.27 -9.29
N LYS A 441 7.29 20.03 -9.19
CA LYS A 441 6.70 20.73 -10.32
C LYS A 441 7.63 21.85 -10.79
N ASP A 442 8.13 22.66 -9.87
CA ASP A 442 9.06 23.75 -10.17
C ASP A 442 10.39 23.20 -10.73
N TRP A 443 10.84 22.06 -10.20
CA TRP A 443 12.00 21.32 -10.73
C TRP A 443 11.81 20.88 -12.18
N ALA A 444 10.67 20.27 -12.50
CA ALA A 444 10.36 19.86 -13.87
C ALA A 444 10.23 21.04 -14.84
N GLN A 445 9.83 22.22 -14.36
CA GLN A 445 9.74 23.46 -15.15
C GLN A 445 11.07 24.24 -15.25
N GLY A 446 12.12 23.81 -14.54
CA GLY A 446 13.41 24.49 -14.53
C GLY A 446 13.49 25.73 -13.63
N HIS A 447 12.46 26.04 -12.85
CA HIS A 447 12.41 27.23 -11.98
C HIS A 447 13.17 27.01 -10.66
N THR A 448 14.45 26.61 -10.71
CA THR A 448 15.18 26.16 -9.50
C THR A 448 16.50 26.86 -9.23
N GLU A 449 16.81 27.90 -9.99
CA GLU A 449 18.05 28.68 -9.88
C GLU A 449 18.24 29.33 -8.50
N HIS A 450 17.15 29.71 -7.82
CA HIS A 450 17.18 30.36 -6.51
C HIS A 450 17.37 29.38 -5.33
N ILE A 451 17.15 28.08 -5.53
CA ILE A 451 17.17 27.06 -4.46
C ILE A 451 18.53 26.94 -3.75
N PRO A 452 19.69 26.90 -4.45
CA PRO A 452 20.99 26.77 -3.79
C PRO A 452 21.30 27.93 -2.85
N ALA A 453 20.97 29.16 -3.24
CA ALA A 453 21.19 30.35 -2.41
C ALA A 453 20.35 30.32 -1.14
N ILE A 454 19.07 29.93 -1.25
CA ILE A 454 18.16 29.82 -0.10
C ILE A 454 18.56 28.66 0.82
N SER A 455 19.01 27.52 0.27
CA SER A 455 19.55 26.42 1.08
C SER A 455 20.78 26.86 1.87
N ARG A 456 21.70 27.62 1.26
CA ARG A 456 22.88 28.17 1.94
C ARG A 456 22.50 29.16 3.05
N LEU A 457 21.48 30.00 2.82
CA LEU A 457 20.94 30.90 3.83
C LEU A 457 20.38 30.12 5.03
N GLN A 458 19.54 29.12 4.77
CA GLN A 458 18.97 28.26 5.81
C GLN A 458 20.06 27.56 6.64
N GLU A 459 21.05 26.95 5.98
CA GLU A 459 22.17 26.29 6.66
C GLU A 459 22.96 27.26 7.54
N THR A 460 23.16 28.49 7.05
CA THR A 460 23.89 29.53 7.77
C THR A 460 23.15 29.97 9.03
N ILE A 461 21.83 30.24 8.93
CA ILE A 461 20.97 30.57 10.07
C ILE A 461 20.99 29.42 11.10
N ASN A 462 20.82 28.18 10.63
CA ASN A 462 20.81 26.98 11.47
C ASN A 462 22.15 26.63 12.11
N SER A 463 23.27 27.10 11.54
CA SER A 463 24.61 26.87 12.10
C SER A 463 24.94 27.81 13.26
N HIS A 464 24.08 28.81 13.52
CA HIS A 464 24.27 29.86 14.54
C HIS A 464 25.62 30.58 14.46
N ASN A 465 26.23 30.65 13.27
CA ASN A 465 27.51 31.31 13.05
C ASN A 465 27.29 32.75 12.51
N PRO A 466 27.53 33.80 13.33
CA PRO A 466 27.25 35.18 12.94
C PRO A 466 28.18 35.68 11.81
N ILE A 467 29.41 35.18 11.75
CA ILE A 467 30.39 35.56 10.71
C ILE A 467 29.91 35.07 9.34
N LYS A 468 29.46 33.82 9.26
CA LYS A 468 28.90 33.26 8.03
C LYS A 468 27.63 33.99 7.62
N LEU A 469 26.76 34.32 8.58
CA LEU A 469 25.51 35.03 8.31
C LEU A 469 25.77 36.45 7.79
N LYS A 470 26.69 37.18 8.43
CA LYS A 470 27.16 38.49 7.95
C LYS A 470 27.64 38.43 6.50
N ARG A 471 28.45 37.41 6.16
CA ARG A 471 28.94 37.23 4.79
C ARG A 471 27.81 37.00 3.78
N VAL A 472 26.84 36.15 4.10
CA VAL A 472 25.68 35.90 3.21
C VAL A 472 24.86 37.18 3.03
N ILE A 473 24.66 37.96 4.08
CA ILE A 473 23.92 39.24 4.00
C ILE A 473 24.67 40.26 3.13
N LEU A 474 25.99 40.37 3.27
CA LEU A 474 26.81 41.25 2.41
C LEU A 474 26.78 40.80 0.95
N GLU A 475 26.88 39.50 0.67
CA GLU A 475 26.73 38.93 -0.68
C GLU A 475 25.33 39.19 -1.26
N SER A 476 24.28 39.20 -0.42
CA SER A 476 22.92 39.61 -0.81
C SER A 476 22.82 41.10 -1.13
N ILE A 477 23.44 41.97 -0.32
CA ILE A 477 23.46 43.43 -0.57
C ILE A 477 24.14 43.73 -1.91
N GLN A 478 25.30 43.13 -2.16
CA GLN A 478 26.04 43.31 -3.42
C GLN A 478 25.20 42.87 -4.63
N ARG A 479 24.52 41.72 -4.54
CA ARG A 479 23.63 41.24 -5.62
C ARG A 479 22.47 42.19 -5.90
N VAL A 480 21.90 42.81 -4.87
CA VAL A 480 20.84 43.81 -5.03
C VAL A 480 21.39 45.11 -5.64
N GLU A 481 22.61 45.50 -5.28
CA GLU A 481 23.32 46.64 -5.88
C GLU A 481 23.63 46.42 -7.37
N GLU A 482 23.90 45.20 -7.79
CA GLU A 482 24.14 44.89 -9.21
C GLU A 482 22.83 44.70 -10.01
N SER A 483 21.69 44.54 -9.32
CA SER A 483 20.38 44.32 -9.95
C SER A 483 19.66 45.62 -10.36
N GLN A 484 18.80 45.52 -11.37
CA GLN A 484 17.86 46.58 -11.77
C GLN A 484 16.49 46.44 -11.06
N ASP A 485 16.49 46.19 -9.74
CA ASP A 485 15.28 46.05 -8.93
C ASP A 485 14.62 47.43 -8.68
N PRO A 486 13.32 47.63 -8.98
CA PRO A 486 12.59 48.87 -8.66
C PRO A 486 12.65 49.27 -7.18
N TYR A 487 12.80 48.29 -6.28
CA TYR A 487 12.86 48.51 -4.83
C TYR A 487 14.28 48.48 -4.25
N ARG A 488 15.31 48.59 -5.11
CA ARG A 488 16.73 48.45 -4.75
C ARG A 488 17.13 49.25 -3.51
N THR A 489 16.81 50.54 -3.46
CA THR A 489 17.23 51.44 -2.36
C THR A 489 16.64 51.02 -1.02
N GLU A 490 15.34 50.74 -0.99
CA GLU A 490 14.65 50.26 0.22
C GLU A 490 15.18 48.90 0.67
N ARG A 491 15.42 48.00 -0.28
CA ARG A 491 15.90 46.64 0.00
C ARG A 491 17.31 46.66 0.58
N ILE A 492 18.20 47.50 0.05
CA ILE A 492 19.54 47.68 0.61
C ILE A 492 19.45 48.26 2.03
N ALA A 493 18.60 49.26 2.26
CA ALA A 493 18.40 49.83 3.59
C ALA A 493 17.90 48.76 4.59
N LYS A 494 16.96 47.93 4.17
CA LYS A 494 16.42 46.83 4.97
C LYS A 494 17.46 45.76 5.28
N LEU A 495 18.22 45.32 4.28
CA LEU A 495 19.31 44.35 4.46
C LEU A 495 20.41 44.89 5.37
N LYS A 496 20.72 46.19 5.30
CA LYS A 496 21.64 46.85 6.24
C LYS A 496 21.07 46.88 7.66
N ALA A 497 19.77 47.13 7.84
CA ALA A 497 19.14 47.03 9.15
C ALA A 497 19.26 45.61 9.74
N ILE A 498 18.98 44.58 8.93
CA ILE A 498 19.16 43.17 9.32
C ILE A 498 20.63 42.86 9.64
N LEU A 499 21.58 43.44 8.90
CA LEU A 499 23.01 43.29 9.13
C LEU A 499 23.45 43.88 10.48
N TYR A 500 22.88 45.03 10.89
CA TYR A 500 23.13 45.62 12.20
C TYR A 500 22.44 44.84 13.33
N ASP A 501 21.33 44.16 13.05
CA ASP A 501 20.56 43.36 14.01
C ASP A 501 20.66 41.83 13.79
N ILE A 502 21.86 41.35 13.42
CA ILE A 502 22.12 39.90 13.22
C ILE A 502 21.83 39.10 14.51
N GLY A 503 22.10 39.69 15.68
CA GLY A 503 21.92 39.04 16.97
C GLY A 503 20.46 38.60 17.21
N SER A 504 19.50 39.49 16.93
CA SER A 504 18.08 39.19 17.07
C SER A 504 17.63 38.11 16.09
N LEU A 505 18.05 38.20 14.81
CA LEU A 505 17.75 37.17 13.82
C LEU A 505 18.25 35.78 14.25
N GLN A 506 19.44 35.70 14.85
CA GLN A 506 19.95 34.43 15.39
C GLN A 506 19.16 33.96 16.61
N ALA A 507 18.79 34.87 17.52
CA ALA A 507 18.02 34.56 18.71
C ALA A 507 16.66 33.94 18.34
N MET A 508 15.99 34.47 17.31
CA MET A 508 14.71 33.95 16.79
C MET A 508 14.76 32.44 16.45
N TYR A 509 15.89 31.97 15.90
CA TYR A 509 16.06 30.57 15.46
C TYR A 509 16.95 29.72 16.36
N LYS A 510 17.39 30.23 17.53
CA LYS A 510 18.22 29.49 18.49
C LYS A 510 17.48 28.31 19.12
N GLY A 511 16.23 28.51 19.55
CA GLY A 511 15.40 27.46 20.14
C GLY A 511 14.64 26.60 19.11
N LYS A 512 14.45 27.10 17.89
CA LYS A 512 13.68 26.43 16.81
C LYS A 512 14.41 26.57 15.48
N MET A 513 15.12 25.53 15.06
CA MET A 513 15.81 25.52 13.76
C MET A 513 14.82 25.57 12.58
N LEU A 514 15.20 26.29 11.52
CA LEU A 514 14.44 26.43 10.27
C LEU A 514 14.51 25.11 9.49
N LYS A 515 13.38 24.42 9.28
CA LYS A 515 13.34 23.08 8.66
C LYS A 515 12.97 23.13 7.18
N ALA A 516 13.53 22.24 6.36
CA ALA A 516 13.13 22.10 4.97
C ALA A 516 11.84 21.26 4.84
N ARG A 517 11.05 21.57 3.82
CA ARG A 517 9.94 20.78 3.30
C ARG A 517 10.17 20.48 1.83
N ILE A 518 9.72 19.29 1.42
CA ILE A 518 9.90 18.75 0.08
C ILE A 518 8.56 18.20 -0.37
N GLY A 519 7.97 18.83 -1.37
CA GLY A 519 6.64 18.55 -1.88
C GLY A 519 6.67 18.12 -3.34
N SER A 520 5.64 17.40 -3.77
CA SER A 520 5.46 17.13 -5.20
C SER A 520 4.64 18.19 -5.93
N ASP A 521 3.79 18.92 -5.20
CA ASP A 521 2.70 19.73 -5.75
C ASP A 521 1.83 18.97 -6.77
N SER A 522 1.72 17.64 -6.57
CA SER A 522 1.08 16.73 -7.53
C SER A 522 -0.43 16.95 -7.55
N THR A 523 -0.94 17.34 -8.72
CA THR A 523 -2.39 17.46 -8.99
C THR A 523 -2.97 16.23 -9.68
N GLY A 524 -2.12 15.39 -10.28
CA GLY A 524 -2.50 14.19 -11.01
C GLY A 524 -3.18 14.44 -12.37
N ARG A 525 -3.11 15.68 -12.89
CA ARG A 525 -3.77 16.09 -14.15
C ARG A 525 -2.80 16.25 -15.34
N SER A 526 -1.49 16.36 -15.15
CA SER A 526 -0.53 16.47 -16.26
C SER A 526 0.41 15.26 -16.33
N PRO A 527 0.66 14.71 -17.53
CA PRO A 527 1.63 13.63 -17.75
C PRO A 527 3.09 14.09 -17.64
N HIS A 528 3.34 15.40 -17.68
CA HIS A 528 4.67 16.01 -17.62
C HIS A 528 5.32 15.95 -16.23
N PHE A 529 4.54 15.75 -15.17
CA PHE A 529 5.03 15.79 -13.80
C PHE A 529 5.07 14.42 -13.14
N HIS A 530 6.06 14.20 -12.28
CA HIS A 530 6.08 13.04 -11.41
C HIS A 530 4.83 13.03 -10.54
N GLY A 531 4.11 11.92 -10.50
CA GLY A 531 3.03 11.75 -9.54
C GLY A 531 3.54 11.79 -8.09
N MET A 532 2.65 12.09 -7.14
CA MET A 532 2.98 12.22 -5.70
C MET A 532 3.90 11.13 -5.13
N GLY A 533 4.68 11.51 -4.12
CA GLY A 533 5.44 10.62 -3.24
C GLY A 533 6.94 10.61 -3.46
N LEU A 534 7.66 10.71 -2.34
CA LEU A 534 9.12 10.65 -2.25
C LEU A 534 9.54 9.58 -1.23
N ALA A 535 10.70 8.97 -1.42
CA ALA A 535 11.27 8.05 -0.45
C ALA A 535 12.77 8.26 -0.25
N VAL A 536 13.22 8.12 0.99
CA VAL A 536 14.65 8.12 1.33
C VAL A 536 15.23 6.74 1.07
N ILE A 537 16.16 6.66 0.12
CA ILE A 537 16.75 5.43 -0.43
C ILE A 537 17.33 4.55 0.70
N ASP A 538 17.98 5.16 1.68
CA ASP A 538 18.65 4.45 2.78
C ASP A 538 17.69 3.63 3.65
N THR A 539 16.42 4.04 3.72
CA THR A 539 15.38 3.35 4.50
C THR A 539 14.73 2.18 3.75
N LEU A 540 15.02 2.03 2.46
CA LEU A 540 14.43 0.99 1.61
C LEU A 540 15.16 -0.36 1.73
N PRO A 541 14.49 -1.48 1.42
CA PRO A 541 15.13 -2.79 1.31
C PRO A 541 16.29 -2.78 0.32
N HIS A 542 17.32 -3.59 0.56
CA HIS A 542 18.52 -3.64 -0.28
C HIS A 542 18.22 -3.84 -1.78
N ARG A 543 17.23 -4.70 -2.10
CA ARG A 543 16.80 -4.92 -3.49
C ARG A 543 16.17 -3.68 -4.12
N ALA A 544 15.34 -2.95 -3.36
CA ALA A 544 14.77 -1.70 -3.83
C ALA A 544 15.86 -0.65 -4.08
N ARG A 545 16.88 -0.59 -3.22
CA ARG A 545 18.06 0.29 -3.42
C ARG A 545 18.86 -0.05 -4.69
N GLN A 546 19.02 -1.33 -5.00
CA GLN A 546 19.66 -1.74 -6.25
C GLN A 546 18.80 -1.42 -7.47
N GLN A 547 17.48 -1.57 -7.34
CA GLN A 547 16.53 -1.23 -8.40
C GLN A 547 16.51 0.29 -8.66
N THR A 548 16.50 1.13 -7.62
CA THR A 548 16.53 2.59 -7.80
C THR A 548 17.77 3.04 -8.56
N LYS A 549 18.94 2.43 -8.32
CA LYS A 549 20.16 2.72 -9.09
C LYS A 549 20.01 2.47 -10.59
N LYS A 550 19.19 1.49 -11.00
CA LYS A 550 18.93 1.17 -12.41
C LYS A 550 17.83 2.04 -13.02
N ASP A 551 16.82 2.38 -12.22
CA ASP A 551 15.63 3.09 -12.68
C ASP A 551 15.83 4.62 -12.71
N ILE A 552 16.88 5.14 -12.07
CA ILE A 552 17.29 6.56 -12.16
C ILE A 552 17.63 6.90 -13.62
N GLY A 553 16.99 7.93 -14.17
CA GLY A 553 17.17 8.36 -15.56
C GLY A 553 16.27 7.67 -16.58
N ALA A 554 15.78 6.45 -16.30
CA ALA A 554 14.87 5.70 -17.17
C ALA A 554 13.37 5.87 -16.81
N GLY A 555 13.08 6.53 -15.68
CA GLY A 555 11.70 6.80 -15.25
C GLY A 555 11.56 7.35 -13.83
N ARG A 556 12.58 7.23 -12.99
CA ARG A 556 12.66 7.92 -11.69
C ARG A 556 13.77 8.95 -11.67
N ASP A 557 13.58 9.94 -10.82
CA ASP A 557 14.54 11.02 -10.62
C ASP A 557 15.08 10.99 -9.20
N ARG A 558 16.36 11.35 -9.09
CA ARG A 558 17.08 11.49 -7.83
C ARG A 558 17.10 12.98 -7.48
N ILE A 559 16.46 13.34 -6.37
CA ILE A 559 16.35 14.73 -5.95
C ILE A 559 17.68 15.18 -5.35
N PRO A 560 18.18 16.39 -5.64
CA PRO A 560 19.45 16.93 -5.13
C PRO A 560 19.37 17.36 -3.64
N ILE A 561 18.71 16.55 -2.80
CA ILE A 561 18.58 16.77 -1.36
C ILE A 561 18.99 15.50 -0.63
N TYR A 562 19.82 15.67 0.40
CA TYR A 562 20.25 14.62 1.29
C TYR A 562 19.61 14.76 2.66
N ILE A 563 18.96 13.70 3.12
CA ILE A 563 18.38 13.57 4.47
C ILE A 563 19.19 12.60 5.30
N SER A 564 19.80 13.09 6.39
CA SER A 564 20.55 12.24 7.31
C SER A 564 19.61 11.38 8.16
N VAL A 565 19.67 10.05 7.98
CA VAL A 565 18.85 9.08 8.71
C VAL A 565 19.71 8.14 9.55
N GLN A 566 19.23 7.83 10.76
CA GLN A 566 19.80 6.82 11.64
C GLN A 566 18.80 5.68 11.85
N LYS A 567 19.33 4.45 11.94
CA LYS A 567 18.54 3.26 12.24
C LYS A 567 18.58 3.00 13.74
N ARG A 568 17.42 3.09 14.40
CA ARG A 568 17.26 2.87 15.83
C ARG A 568 16.73 1.46 16.10
N TYR A 569 17.37 0.78 17.05
CA TYR A 569 16.94 -0.52 17.55
C TYR A 569 16.42 -0.35 18.98
N THR A 570 15.15 -0.69 19.20
CA THR A 570 14.53 -0.68 20.52
C THR A 570 14.22 -2.11 20.91
N PHE A 571 14.77 -2.57 22.02
CA PHE A 571 14.52 -3.89 22.56
C PHE A 571 13.41 -3.79 23.60
N LEU A 572 12.30 -4.48 23.36
CA LEU A 572 11.14 -4.48 24.23
C LEU A 572 11.10 -5.82 24.99
N PRO A 573 10.92 -5.79 26.32
CA PRO A 573 10.55 -7.00 27.05
C PRO A 573 9.14 -7.45 26.61
N PRO A 574 8.84 -8.75 26.53
CA PRO A 574 7.48 -9.23 26.30
C PRO A 574 6.51 -8.68 27.34
N ALA A 575 5.33 -8.27 26.89
CA ALA A 575 4.22 -7.96 27.79
C ALA A 575 3.83 -9.22 28.56
N GLY A 576 3.74 -9.14 29.90
CA GLY A 576 3.37 -10.25 30.78
C GLY A 576 4.54 -11.05 31.39
N GLU A 577 5.80 -10.77 31.03
CA GLU A 577 6.96 -11.51 31.57
C GLU A 577 7.12 -11.32 33.09
N ARG A 578 6.66 -10.19 33.66
CA ARG A 578 6.67 -9.98 35.12
C ARG A 578 5.71 -10.90 35.88
N GLN A 579 4.52 -11.16 35.34
CA GLN A 579 3.53 -12.06 35.96
C GLN A 579 3.86 -13.55 35.73
N ALA A 580 4.44 -13.90 34.58
CA ALA A 580 4.85 -15.28 34.28
C ALA A 580 6.18 -15.69 34.95
N ALA A 581 7.11 -14.76 35.17
CA ALA A 581 8.37 -15.05 35.86
C ALA A 581 8.21 -15.31 37.37
N GLU A 582 7.08 -14.92 37.96
CA GLU A 582 6.72 -15.24 39.35
C GLU A 582 6.24 -16.69 39.52
N THR A 583 5.75 -17.33 38.44
CA THR A 583 5.13 -18.66 38.49
C THR A 583 5.92 -19.76 37.78
N ASP A 584 6.82 -19.44 36.84
CA ASP A 584 7.59 -20.44 36.07
C ASP A 584 9.12 -20.20 36.09
N THR A 585 9.86 -21.18 36.62
CA THR A 585 11.34 -21.22 36.66
C THR A 585 11.99 -21.12 35.28
N TRP A 586 11.38 -21.66 34.23
CA TRP A 586 11.93 -21.58 32.87
C TRP A 586 11.79 -20.18 32.28
N ALA A 587 10.68 -19.49 32.56
CA ALA A 587 10.47 -18.10 32.16
C ALA A 587 11.49 -17.15 32.81
N ARG A 588 11.89 -17.45 34.05
CA ARG A 588 12.91 -16.70 34.80
C ARG A 588 14.33 -16.91 34.26
N ILE A 589 14.69 -18.12 33.84
CA ILE A 589 15.98 -18.38 33.16
C ILE A 589 15.98 -17.70 31.78
N LEU A 590 14.88 -17.80 31.02
CA LEU A 590 14.75 -17.13 29.73
C LEU A 590 14.83 -15.60 29.87
N SER A 591 14.26 -14.99 30.92
CA SER A 591 14.36 -13.55 31.13
C SER A 591 15.80 -13.10 31.45
N VAL A 592 16.55 -13.87 32.24
CA VAL A 592 17.98 -13.62 32.51
C VAL A 592 18.82 -13.75 31.24
N VAL A 593 18.64 -14.83 30.47
CA VAL A 593 19.30 -15.04 29.17
C VAL A 593 18.96 -13.89 28.23
N ARG A 594 17.72 -13.42 28.20
CA ARG A 594 17.26 -12.33 27.33
C ARG A 594 17.74 -10.95 27.75
N THR A 595 18.02 -10.76 29.04
CA THR A 595 18.64 -9.55 29.59
C THR A 595 20.13 -9.50 29.26
N LEU A 596 20.83 -10.65 29.32
CA LEU A 596 22.25 -10.78 28.97
C LEU A 596 22.49 -10.80 27.44
N PHE A 597 21.50 -11.26 26.68
CA PHE A 597 21.58 -11.41 25.23
C PHE A 597 20.46 -10.61 24.53
N PRO A 598 20.70 -9.32 24.20
CA PRO A 598 19.71 -8.44 23.57
C PRO A 598 19.13 -8.98 22.24
N TRP A 599 19.79 -9.94 21.60
CA TRP A 599 19.30 -10.59 20.39
C TRP A 599 18.13 -11.56 20.64
N ALA A 600 17.90 -11.99 21.88
CA ALA A 600 16.73 -12.78 22.26
C ALA A 600 15.50 -11.90 22.55
N ALA A 601 15.67 -10.62 22.89
CA ALA A 601 14.58 -9.65 23.15
C ALA A 601 13.73 -9.35 21.90
N SER A 602 12.46 -9.02 22.10
CA SER A 602 11.62 -8.58 20.97
C SER A 602 12.17 -7.25 20.42
N LYS A 603 12.42 -7.21 19.11
CA LYS A 603 13.19 -6.13 18.49
C LYS A 603 12.28 -5.24 17.64
N LYS A 604 12.13 -3.98 18.02
CA LYS A 604 11.52 -2.93 17.20
C LYS A 604 12.62 -2.16 16.47
N VAL A 605 12.42 -1.91 15.17
CA VAL A 605 13.37 -1.21 14.32
C VAL A 605 12.69 -0.01 13.72
N ASP A 606 13.20 1.19 14.00
CA ASP A 606 12.66 2.45 13.49
C ASP A 606 13.77 3.29 12.83
N TRP A 607 13.37 4.26 12.01
CA TRP A 607 14.28 5.24 11.42
C TRP A 607 14.04 6.62 12.00
N THR A 608 15.12 7.33 12.34
CA THR A 608 15.08 8.69 12.89
C THR A 608 15.87 9.64 12.01
N VAL A 609 15.28 10.80 11.69
CA VAL A 609 15.96 11.87 10.95
C VAL A 609 16.80 12.69 11.91
N GLN A 610 18.09 12.86 11.63
CA GLN A 610 18.97 13.75 12.40
C GLN A 610 18.63 15.21 12.14
N ILE A 611 19.07 16.14 13.01
CA ILE A 611 18.91 17.58 12.80
C ILE A 611 20.33 18.21 12.80
N PRO A 612 20.69 19.08 11.84
CA PRO A 612 19.90 19.58 10.71
C PRO A 612 19.72 18.51 9.62
N GLY A 613 18.47 18.16 9.34
CA GLY A 613 18.13 16.87 8.72
C GLY A 613 18.07 16.84 7.21
N SER A 614 18.30 17.96 6.54
CA SER A 614 18.14 18.10 5.10
C SER A 614 19.13 19.14 4.59
N ARG A 615 19.96 18.77 3.62
CA ARG A 615 20.90 19.67 2.94
C ARG A 615 20.83 19.45 1.43
N MET A 616 21.07 20.49 0.65
CA MET A 616 21.24 20.32 -0.79
C MET A 616 22.55 19.57 -1.05
N TYR A 617 22.50 18.54 -1.89
CA TYR A 617 23.68 17.74 -2.24
C TYR A 617 23.50 17.20 -3.64
N ARG A 618 24.54 17.30 -4.48
CA ARG A 618 24.50 16.85 -5.89
C ARG A 618 23.99 15.41 -6.00
N ASP A 619 24.46 14.55 -5.09
CA ASP A 619 24.04 13.16 -4.93
C ASP A 619 23.07 12.97 -3.76
N GLY A 620 21.88 13.58 -3.82
CA GLY A 620 20.87 13.43 -2.76
C GLY A 620 20.43 11.99 -2.51
N ASN A 621 19.79 11.68 -1.39
CA ASN A 621 19.36 10.30 -1.07
C ASN A 621 17.85 10.10 -1.15
N ILE A 622 17.16 10.98 -1.90
CA ILE A 622 15.71 10.94 -2.11
C ILE A 622 15.42 10.54 -3.56
N VAL A 623 14.43 9.66 -3.73
CA VAL A 623 13.95 9.20 -5.05
C VAL A 623 12.46 9.47 -5.20
N THR A 624 12.03 9.77 -6.42
CA THR A 624 10.60 9.89 -6.76
C THR A 624 9.90 8.53 -6.77
N LEU A 625 8.68 8.46 -6.24
CA LEU A 625 7.86 7.23 -6.27
C LEU A 625 7.01 7.13 -7.54
N GLY A 626 6.66 8.26 -8.16
CA GLY A 626 5.94 8.31 -9.44
C GLY A 626 6.89 8.28 -10.65
N GLY A 627 6.51 7.54 -11.69
CA GLY A 627 7.18 7.60 -13.00
C GLY A 627 6.66 8.75 -13.86
N VAL A 628 7.48 9.21 -14.83
CA VAL A 628 7.09 10.19 -15.86
C VAL A 628 7.21 9.55 -17.23
N GLN A 629 6.27 9.87 -18.12
CA GLN A 629 6.36 9.55 -19.53
C GLN A 629 7.16 10.66 -20.21
N LYS A 630 8.42 10.39 -20.55
CA LYS A 630 9.34 11.42 -21.08
C LYS A 630 9.02 11.89 -22.51
N THR A 631 8.21 11.15 -23.26
CA THR A 631 7.84 11.47 -24.65
C THR A 631 6.35 11.78 -24.76
N ILE A 632 6.05 13.01 -25.20
CA ILE A 632 4.70 13.44 -25.58
C ILE A 632 4.32 12.69 -26.86
N CYS A 633 3.22 11.96 -26.82
CA CYS A 633 2.60 11.32 -27.96
C CYS A 633 1.10 11.31 -27.71
N HIS A 634 0.36 12.01 -28.56
CA HIS A 634 -1.11 12.06 -28.49
C HIS A 634 -1.77 10.83 -29.14
N GLY A 635 -0.97 9.90 -29.68
CA GLY A 635 -1.47 8.72 -30.37
C GLY A 635 -2.08 9.07 -31.73
N LEU A 636 -1.69 10.20 -32.31
CA LEU A 636 -2.12 10.66 -33.62
C LEU A 636 -1.15 10.12 -34.67
N ALA A 637 -1.49 8.98 -35.26
CA ALA A 637 -0.74 8.41 -36.39
C ALA A 637 -1.56 8.47 -37.68
N LEU A 638 -0.91 8.78 -38.80
CA LEU A 638 -1.53 8.79 -40.15
C LEU A 638 -2.04 7.39 -40.51
N ASN A 639 -1.16 6.40 -40.45
CA ASN A 639 -1.51 4.99 -40.47
C ASN A 639 -1.50 4.50 -39.03
N PRO A 640 -2.65 4.49 -38.32
CA PRO A 640 -2.70 3.73 -37.09
C PRO A 640 -2.30 2.31 -37.46
N GLN A 641 -1.21 1.79 -36.89
CA GLN A 641 -1.05 0.35 -36.91
C GLN A 641 -2.38 -0.18 -36.38
N PRO A 642 -3.06 -1.12 -37.07
CA PRO A 642 -4.18 -1.80 -36.44
C PRO A 642 -3.66 -2.15 -35.06
N GLN A 643 -4.39 -1.78 -34.01
CA GLN A 643 -4.22 -2.44 -32.73
C GLN A 643 -4.65 -3.89 -32.99
N ASN A 644 -3.89 -4.62 -33.81
CA ASN A 644 -3.93 -6.05 -33.92
C ASN A 644 -3.75 -6.45 -32.47
N PRO A 645 -4.80 -6.97 -31.81
CA PRO A 645 -4.76 -7.18 -30.38
C PRO A 645 -3.79 -8.32 -30.17
N LYS A 646 -2.48 -8.03 -30.11
CA LYS A 646 -1.38 -8.89 -30.53
C LYS A 646 -1.87 -10.32 -30.65
N HIS A 647 -2.35 -10.74 -31.81
CA HIS A 647 -2.68 -12.17 -32.04
C HIS A 647 -1.40 -13.03 -32.03
N GLY A 648 -0.32 -12.54 -31.39
CA GLY A 648 0.73 -13.38 -30.87
C GLY A 648 0.14 -14.40 -29.90
N ARG A 649 0.66 -15.62 -30.03
CA ARG A 649 0.45 -16.75 -29.12
C ARG A 649 0.42 -16.23 -27.69
N ILE A 650 -0.63 -16.60 -26.94
CA ILE A 650 -0.72 -16.29 -25.52
C ILE A 650 0.59 -16.76 -24.86
N PRO A 651 1.30 -15.88 -24.11
CA PRO A 651 2.54 -16.28 -23.46
C PRO A 651 2.31 -17.52 -22.60
N LEU A 652 3.23 -18.50 -22.66
CA LEU A 652 3.19 -19.75 -21.86
C LEU A 652 2.94 -19.52 -20.35
N ARG A 653 3.18 -18.29 -19.88
CA ARG A 653 2.86 -17.82 -18.53
C ARG A 653 1.38 -17.94 -18.14
N TYR A 654 0.45 -17.77 -19.09
CA TYR A 654 -1.00 -17.73 -18.82
C TYR A 654 -1.67 -19.10 -19.05
N VAL A 655 -0.88 -20.16 -19.13
CA VAL A 655 -1.37 -21.54 -19.25
C VAL A 655 -2.06 -21.96 -17.95
N ASN A 656 -3.14 -22.74 -18.11
CA ASN A 656 -3.93 -23.34 -17.04
C ASN A 656 -3.04 -23.96 -15.94
N SER A 657 -3.44 -23.74 -14.68
CA SER A 657 -2.69 -24.17 -13.50
C SER A 657 -2.47 -25.70 -13.45
N HIS A 658 -3.41 -26.50 -13.95
CA HIS A 658 -3.31 -27.97 -13.99
C HIS A 658 -2.21 -28.43 -14.95
N LEU A 659 -2.20 -27.89 -16.17
CA LEU A 659 -1.17 -28.19 -17.16
C LEU A 659 0.21 -27.78 -16.65
N ARG A 660 0.32 -26.58 -16.05
CA ARG A 660 1.57 -26.11 -15.45
C ARG A 660 2.07 -27.05 -14.36
N ASN A 661 1.19 -27.54 -13.50
CA ASN A 661 1.57 -28.48 -12.42
C ASN A 661 2.00 -29.83 -12.99
N LEU A 662 1.33 -30.33 -14.04
CA LEU A 662 1.72 -31.55 -14.73
C LEU A 662 3.14 -31.41 -15.33
N PHE A 663 3.41 -30.30 -16.04
CA PHE A 663 4.74 -30.03 -16.59
C PHE A 663 5.83 -29.96 -15.52
N LYS A 664 5.56 -29.35 -14.35
CA LYS A 664 6.51 -29.34 -13.23
C LYS A 664 6.84 -30.75 -12.75
N VAL A 665 5.82 -31.60 -12.59
CA VAL A 665 6.02 -32.98 -12.14
C VAL A 665 6.83 -33.77 -13.17
N LEU A 666 6.50 -33.66 -14.46
CA LEU A 666 7.24 -34.33 -15.53
C LEU A 666 8.69 -33.86 -15.64
N LEU A 667 8.94 -32.55 -15.55
CA LEU A 667 10.28 -31.96 -15.63
C LEU A 667 11.17 -32.38 -14.45
N GLY A 668 10.58 -32.63 -13.27
CA GLY A 668 11.31 -33.21 -12.13
C GLY A 668 11.49 -34.73 -12.26
N PHE A 669 10.48 -35.43 -12.76
CA PHE A 669 10.47 -36.89 -12.82
C PHE A 669 11.49 -37.43 -13.83
N ALA A 670 11.56 -36.85 -15.04
CA ALA A 670 12.43 -37.37 -16.10
C ALA A 670 13.93 -37.41 -15.71
N PRO A 671 14.54 -36.33 -15.15
CA PRO A 671 15.93 -36.37 -14.69
C PRO A 671 16.15 -37.36 -13.53
N ALA A 672 15.19 -37.45 -12.61
CA ALA A 672 15.28 -38.37 -11.48
C ALA A 672 15.26 -39.82 -11.96
N PHE A 673 14.32 -40.16 -12.85
CA PHE A 673 14.21 -41.49 -13.45
C PHE A 673 15.47 -41.87 -14.21
N ALA A 674 15.99 -40.98 -15.07
CA ALA A 674 17.23 -41.22 -15.81
C ALA A 674 18.42 -41.45 -14.85
N THR A 675 18.51 -40.70 -13.75
CA THR A 675 19.59 -40.88 -12.77
C THR A 675 19.47 -42.24 -12.08
N PHE A 676 18.28 -42.60 -11.56
CA PHE A 676 18.07 -43.88 -10.90
C PHE A 676 18.37 -45.07 -11.82
N PHE A 677 17.94 -44.98 -13.08
CA PHE A 677 18.17 -46.02 -14.08
C PHE A 677 19.66 -46.21 -14.40
N LEU A 678 20.44 -45.12 -14.40
CA LEU A 678 21.86 -45.15 -14.78
C LEU A 678 22.83 -45.39 -13.61
N THR A 679 22.45 -45.07 -12.37
CA THR A 679 23.38 -45.10 -11.22
C THR A 679 23.12 -46.20 -10.19
N LYS A 680 21.99 -46.92 -10.24
CA LYS A 680 21.63 -47.92 -9.23
C LYS A 680 21.68 -49.34 -9.76
N ASP A 681 22.44 -50.19 -9.06
CA ASP A 681 22.60 -51.61 -9.41
C ASP A 681 21.40 -52.47 -8.98
N TRP A 682 20.59 -52.01 -8.02
CA TRP A 682 19.42 -52.75 -7.55
C TRP A 682 18.19 -52.48 -8.44
N TRP A 683 17.67 -53.54 -9.07
CA TRP A 683 16.55 -53.48 -10.03
C TRP A 683 15.33 -52.67 -9.53
N LEU A 684 14.98 -52.80 -8.25
CA LEU A 684 13.82 -52.08 -7.68
C LEU A 684 14.07 -50.58 -7.63
N LEU A 685 15.26 -50.14 -7.22
CA LEU A 685 15.62 -48.72 -7.22
C LEU A 685 15.87 -48.20 -8.64
N ALA A 686 16.38 -49.01 -9.55
CA ALA A 686 16.63 -48.60 -10.94
C ALA A 686 15.33 -48.26 -11.69
N TRP A 687 14.29 -49.11 -11.58
CA TRP A 687 13.01 -48.92 -12.28
C TRP A 687 11.97 -48.16 -11.46
N PHE A 688 11.88 -48.41 -10.15
CA PHE A 688 10.87 -47.80 -9.28
C PHE A 688 11.40 -46.70 -8.36
N GLY A 689 12.72 -46.44 -8.34
CA GLY A 689 13.32 -45.46 -7.43
C GLY A 689 12.71 -44.06 -7.54
N ALA A 690 12.51 -43.56 -8.77
CA ALA A 690 11.86 -42.26 -8.99
C ALA A 690 10.41 -42.23 -8.48
N PHE A 691 9.63 -43.30 -8.69
CA PHE A 691 8.26 -43.41 -8.20
C PHE A 691 8.21 -43.45 -6.67
N ILE A 692 9.11 -44.19 -6.02
CA ILE A 692 9.22 -44.25 -4.56
C ILE A 692 9.62 -42.87 -4.00
N TRP A 693 10.61 -42.19 -4.60
CA TRP A 693 11.05 -40.86 -4.17
C TRP A 693 9.92 -39.81 -4.25
N PHE A 694 9.18 -39.82 -5.36
CA PHE A 694 8.04 -38.93 -5.58
C PHE A 694 6.87 -39.30 -4.67
N GLY A 695 6.63 -40.60 -4.44
CA GLY A 695 5.61 -41.12 -3.53
C GLY A 695 5.83 -40.64 -2.09
N ILE A 696 7.02 -40.86 -1.53
CA ILE A 696 7.39 -40.41 -0.17
C ILE A 696 7.19 -38.90 -0.05
N THR A 697 7.69 -38.14 -1.02
CA THR A 697 7.59 -36.67 -1.01
C THR A 697 6.14 -36.19 -1.14
N GLY A 698 5.36 -36.81 -2.02
CA GLY A 698 3.95 -36.50 -2.23
C GLY A 698 3.12 -36.75 -0.97
N VAL A 699 3.24 -37.94 -0.40
CA VAL A 699 2.57 -38.34 0.86
C VAL A 699 2.98 -37.40 2.00
N ARG A 700 4.27 -37.06 2.13
CA ARG A 700 4.74 -36.11 3.14
C ARG A 700 4.11 -34.73 3.01
N ASN A 701 3.97 -34.17 1.80
CA ASN A 701 3.31 -32.87 1.64
C ASN A 701 1.83 -32.92 2.04
N ILE A 702 1.14 -34.03 1.74
CA ILE A 702 -0.26 -34.22 2.15
C ILE A 702 -0.36 -34.32 3.68
N LEU A 703 0.49 -35.15 4.32
CA LEU A 703 0.55 -35.28 5.78
C LEU A 703 0.88 -33.96 6.46
N GLN A 704 1.81 -33.17 5.92
CA GLN A 704 2.16 -31.85 6.43
C GLN A 704 0.98 -30.88 6.36
N SER A 705 0.30 -30.79 5.21
CA SER A 705 -0.91 -29.96 5.06
C SER A 705 -1.99 -30.31 6.09
N VAL A 706 -2.14 -31.62 6.36
CA VAL A 706 -3.09 -32.15 7.34
C VAL A 706 -2.68 -31.85 8.80
N LEU A 707 -1.40 -32.01 9.14
CA LEU A 707 -0.89 -31.74 10.49
C LEU A 707 -0.87 -30.24 10.83
N GLY A 708 -0.51 -29.40 9.84
CA GLY A 708 -0.58 -27.94 9.93
C GLY A 708 -2.00 -27.41 10.08
N GLY A 709 -2.99 -28.09 9.49
CA GLY A 709 -4.42 -27.77 9.56
C GLY A 709 -5.11 -28.17 10.87
N GLY A 710 -4.50 -29.00 11.73
CA GLY A 710 -5.11 -29.39 13.02
C GLY A 710 -4.84 -30.81 13.49
N GLY A 711 -4.25 -31.69 12.66
CA GLY A 711 -3.90 -33.07 13.06
C GLY A 711 -5.09 -34.04 13.03
N LEU A 712 -5.08 -35.05 13.93
CA LEU A 712 -6.09 -36.12 14.00
C LEU A 712 -7.38 -35.72 14.75
N ARG A 713 -7.34 -34.70 15.62
CA ARG A 713 -8.52 -34.09 16.26
C ARG A 713 -9.13 -33.02 15.34
N ARG A 714 -9.62 -33.46 14.19
CA ARG A 714 -10.10 -32.59 13.09
C ARG A 714 -11.47 -31.99 13.39
N SER A 715 -11.73 -30.84 12.79
CA SER A 715 -13.10 -30.47 12.44
C SER A 715 -13.57 -31.37 11.29
N PRO A 716 -14.72 -32.05 11.42
CA PRO A 716 -15.23 -32.99 10.40
C PRO A 716 -15.67 -32.32 9.07
N LEU A 717 -15.58 -31.00 8.95
CA LEU A 717 -16.22 -30.22 7.89
C LEU A 717 -15.33 -29.91 6.67
N LEU A 718 -14.00 -30.08 6.77
CA LEU A 718 -13.07 -29.75 5.69
C LEU A 718 -12.58 -31.01 4.97
N ARG A 719 -12.90 -31.11 3.67
CA ARG A 719 -12.38 -32.17 2.78
C ARG A 719 -10.86 -32.03 2.64
N TRP A 720 -10.13 -33.14 2.57
CA TRP A 720 -8.66 -33.16 2.44
C TRP A 720 -8.15 -32.28 1.29
N ASN A 721 -8.89 -32.24 0.18
CA ASN A 721 -8.56 -31.44 -0.99
C ASN A 721 -8.53 -29.92 -0.74
N ALA A 722 -9.18 -29.43 0.33
CA ALA A 722 -9.16 -28.01 0.69
C ALA A 722 -7.85 -27.60 1.41
N TYR A 723 -7.21 -28.52 2.13
CA TYR A 723 -5.93 -28.29 2.80
C TYR A 723 -4.72 -28.53 1.89
N VAL A 724 -4.92 -29.29 0.81
CA VAL A 724 -3.85 -29.70 -0.10
C VAL A 724 -3.70 -28.68 -1.23
N SER A 725 -2.61 -27.92 -1.20
CA SER A 725 -2.23 -27.05 -2.31
C SER A 725 -1.45 -27.85 -3.37
N TRP A 726 -2.15 -28.25 -4.43
CA TRP A 726 -1.56 -29.03 -5.54
C TRP A 726 -0.36 -28.34 -6.21
N ASP A 727 -0.35 -27.01 -6.27
CA ASP A 727 0.80 -26.24 -6.78
C ASP A 727 2.02 -26.36 -5.84
N ARG A 728 1.80 -26.43 -4.51
CA ARG A 728 2.89 -26.60 -3.54
C ARG A 728 3.46 -28.02 -3.60
N ILE A 729 2.61 -29.03 -3.83
CA ILE A 729 3.04 -30.41 -4.08
C ILE A 729 3.85 -30.49 -5.37
N ALA A 730 3.34 -29.95 -6.48
CA ALA A 730 4.05 -29.96 -7.76
C ALA A 730 5.42 -29.26 -7.69
N ASP A 731 5.50 -28.12 -6.98
CA ASP A 731 6.79 -27.46 -6.69
C ASP A 731 7.73 -28.38 -5.88
N SER A 732 7.23 -29.05 -4.84
CA SER A 732 8.01 -29.97 -3.99
C SER A 732 8.56 -31.18 -4.76
N LEU A 733 7.73 -31.74 -5.66
CA LEU A 733 8.10 -32.86 -6.53
C LEU A 733 9.14 -32.46 -7.58
N LEU A 734 8.99 -31.27 -8.19
CA LEU A 734 9.97 -30.72 -9.12
C LEU A 734 11.38 -30.64 -8.50
N PHE A 735 11.50 -29.99 -7.34
CA PHE A 735 12.81 -29.84 -6.68
C PHE A 735 13.33 -31.17 -6.12
N THR A 736 12.45 -32.05 -5.65
CA THR A 736 12.89 -33.40 -5.27
C THR A 736 13.47 -34.15 -6.46
N GLY A 737 12.86 -34.02 -7.64
CA GLY A 737 13.36 -34.61 -8.87
C GLY A 737 14.77 -34.15 -9.23
N PHE A 738 15.04 -32.85 -9.17
CA PHE A 738 16.37 -32.29 -9.43
C PHE A 738 17.42 -32.59 -8.35
N SER A 739 17.00 -32.94 -7.12
CA SER A 739 17.95 -33.28 -6.05
C SER A 739 18.72 -34.56 -6.31
N VAL A 740 18.11 -35.53 -7.02
CA VAL A 740 18.70 -36.84 -7.33
C VAL A 740 19.92 -36.71 -8.26
N PRO A 741 19.84 -36.12 -9.47
CA PRO A 741 21.01 -35.93 -10.33
C PRO A 741 22.07 -35.03 -9.68
N LEU A 742 21.66 -34.02 -8.92
CA LEU A 742 22.61 -33.12 -8.25
C LEU A 742 23.46 -33.84 -7.19
N LEU A 743 22.83 -34.62 -6.32
CA LEU A 743 23.50 -35.25 -5.20
C LEU A 743 24.18 -36.56 -5.62
N ASP A 744 23.47 -37.43 -6.35
CA ASP A 744 23.94 -38.78 -6.64
C ASP A 744 24.88 -38.82 -7.85
N TYR A 745 24.60 -38.08 -8.93
CA TYR A 745 25.46 -38.08 -10.12
C TYR A 745 26.55 -37.01 -10.04
N LEU A 746 26.17 -35.73 -9.91
CA LEU A 746 27.13 -34.63 -9.96
C LEU A 746 28.06 -34.61 -8.73
N THR A 747 27.48 -34.57 -7.52
CA THR A 747 28.27 -34.40 -6.31
C THR A 747 29.02 -35.67 -5.95
N LYS A 748 28.31 -36.81 -5.84
CA LYS A 748 28.92 -38.08 -5.42
C LYS A 748 29.82 -38.68 -6.52
N THR A 749 29.29 -38.92 -7.73
CA THR A 749 30.05 -39.66 -8.76
C THR A 749 31.06 -38.79 -9.52
N VAL A 750 30.69 -37.57 -9.93
CA VAL A 750 31.61 -36.74 -10.73
C VAL A 750 32.61 -36.01 -9.85
N VAL A 751 32.16 -35.26 -8.85
CA VAL A 751 33.04 -34.41 -8.04
C VAL A 751 33.82 -35.25 -7.02
N LEU A 752 33.15 -35.95 -6.11
CA LEU A 752 33.82 -36.62 -5.00
C LEU A 752 34.62 -37.85 -5.46
N ASP A 753 33.99 -38.76 -6.20
CA ASP A 753 34.61 -40.02 -6.64
C ASP A 753 35.64 -39.78 -7.76
N ARG A 754 35.23 -39.23 -8.91
CA ARG A 754 36.11 -39.10 -10.09
C ARG A 754 37.15 -37.97 -10.02
N MET A 755 36.87 -36.83 -9.39
CA MET A 755 37.84 -35.73 -9.32
C MET A 755 38.73 -35.77 -8.07
N PHE A 756 38.19 -36.17 -6.92
CA PHE A 756 38.89 -36.11 -5.63
C PHE A 756 39.21 -37.47 -5.01
N GLY A 757 38.74 -38.60 -5.59
CA GLY A 757 38.97 -39.94 -5.04
C GLY A 757 38.31 -40.20 -3.69
N ILE A 758 37.35 -39.37 -3.29
CA ILE A 758 36.63 -39.44 -2.01
C ILE A 758 35.42 -40.37 -2.20
N THR A 759 35.51 -41.55 -1.59
CA THR A 759 34.49 -42.61 -1.64
C THR A 759 34.09 -43.04 -0.23
N THR A 760 33.08 -43.90 -0.13
CA THR A 760 32.69 -44.51 1.15
C THR A 760 33.79 -45.42 1.73
N ALA A 761 34.74 -45.85 0.90
CA ALA A 761 35.85 -46.71 1.32
C ALA A 761 37.12 -45.91 1.68
N THR A 762 37.34 -44.74 1.08
CA THR A 762 38.54 -43.91 1.33
C THR A 762 38.33 -42.95 2.50
N GLU A 763 37.37 -42.02 2.38
CA GLU A 763 37.10 -41.00 3.41
C GLU A 763 35.59 -40.80 3.65
N PRO A 764 34.94 -41.71 4.40
CA PRO A 764 33.49 -41.69 4.59
C PRO A 764 32.99 -40.44 5.31
N VAL A 765 33.72 -39.93 6.31
CA VAL A 765 33.33 -38.72 7.06
C VAL A 765 33.29 -37.50 6.15
N MET A 766 34.30 -37.34 5.29
CA MET A 766 34.37 -36.21 4.36
C MET A 766 33.27 -36.30 3.31
N LEU A 767 33.03 -37.49 2.74
CA LEU A 767 31.95 -37.73 1.78
C LEU A 767 30.58 -37.33 2.36
N TYR A 768 30.22 -37.82 3.54
CA TYR A 768 28.91 -37.52 4.14
C TYR A 768 28.78 -36.06 4.56
N THR A 769 29.87 -35.43 4.99
CA THR A 769 29.87 -34.00 5.36
C THR A 769 29.61 -33.11 4.14
N VAL A 770 30.32 -33.35 3.02
CA VAL A 770 30.12 -32.60 1.78
C VAL A 770 28.72 -32.85 1.22
N MET A 771 28.25 -34.09 1.22
CA MET A 771 26.89 -34.44 0.79
C MET A 771 25.81 -33.73 1.63
N ALA A 772 25.98 -33.68 2.95
CA ALA A 772 25.05 -32.98 3.85
C ALA A 772 25.07 -31.47 3.61
N LEU A 773 26.25 -30.88 3.39
CA LEU A 773 26.39 -29.45 3.10
C LEU A 773 25.74 -29.07 1.77
N VAL A 774 26.03 -29.80 0.69
CA VAL A 774 25.44 -29.55 -0.65
C VAL A 774 23.93 -29.72 -0.60
N ASN A 775 23.44 -30.77 0.06
CA ASN A 775 22.00 -30.97 0.26
C ASN A 775 21.39 -29.83 1.10
N GLY A 776 22.02 -29.40 2.19
CA GLY A 776 21.56 -28.27 3.02
C GLY A 776 21.48 -26.95 2.24
N ILE A 777 22.50 -26.64 1.43
CA ILE A 777 22.52 -25.47 0.53
C ILE A 777 21.40 -25.57 -0.51
N TYR A 778 21.24 -26.74 -1.15
CA TYR A 778 20.18 -26.98 -2.13
C TYR A 778 18.78 -26.81 -1.52
N LEU A 779 18.56 -27.38 -0.34
CA LEU A 779 17.29 -27.32 0.38
C LEU A 779 16.94 -25.89 0.78
N SER A 780 17.90 -25.19 1.40
CA SER A 780 17.70 -23.80 1.80
C SER A 780 17.45 -22.87 0.59
N ALA A 781 18.18 -23.06 -0.51
CA ALA A 781 18.04 -22.25 -1.73
C ALA A 781 16.66 -22.40 -2.38
N HIS A 782 16.17 -23.63 -2.60
CA HIS A 782 14.86 -23.81 -3.23
C HIS A 782 13.70 -23.53 -2.26
N ASN A 783 13.87 -23.71 -0.95
CA ASN A 783 12.87 -23.28 0.03
C ASN A 783 12.75 -21.75 0.10
N ALA A 784 13.88 -21.04 -0.02
CA ALA A 784 13.88 -19.59 -0.22
C ALA A 784 13.26 -19.20 -1.57
N PHE A 785 13.47 -19.98 -2.63
CA PHE A 785 12.81 -19.80 -3.93
C PHE A 785 11.29 -19.89 -3.81
N ARG A 786 10.79 -20.89 -3.07
CA ARG A 786 9.36 -21.15 -2.83
C ARG A 786 8.71 -20.13 -1.90
N GLY A 787 9.50 -19.43 -1.08
CA GLY A 787 9.02 -18.38 -0.17
C GLY A 787 8.57 -18.90 1.19
N LEU A 788 9.14 -20.01 1.66
CA LEU A 788 8.87 -20.54 3.01
C LEU A 788 9.37 -19.58 4.11
N PRO A 789 8.81 -19.66 5.34
CA PRO A 789 9.29 -18.88 6.48
C PRO A 789 10.78 -19.08 6.73
N ARG A 790 11.47 -18.04 7.20
CA ARG A 790 12.93 -18.10 7.47
C ARG A 790 13.31 -19.24 8.42
N ALA A 791 12.50 -19.46 9.46
CA ALA A 791 12.71 -20.55 10.41
C ALA A 791 12.71 -21.93 9.72
N ALA A 792 11.77 -22.16 8.79
CA ALA A 792 11.71 -23.41 8.03
C ALA A 792 12.89 -23.55 7.05
N ILE A 793 13.40 -22.45 6.49
CA ILE A 793 14.59 -22.47 5.62
C ILE A 793 15.83 -22.88 6.43
N TYR A 794 16.03 -22.29 7.61
CA TYR A 794 17.16 -22.64 8.49
C TYR A 794 17.04 -24.06 9.02
N GLY A 795 15.85 -24.50 9.44
CA GLY A 795 15.64 -25.88 9.88
C GLY A 795 15.93 -26.89 8.76
N ASN A 796 15.50 -26.59 7.53
CA ASN A 796 15.75 -27.47 6.39
C ASN A 796 17.23 -27.53 5.95
N PHE A 797 18.06 -26.54 6.30
CA PHE A 797 19.51 -26.61 6.08
C PHE A 797 20.14 -27.74 6.90
N PHE A 798 19.74 -27.88 8.17
CA PHE A 798 20.20 -28.94 9.08
C PHE A 798 19.41 -30.25 8.96
N ARG A 799 18.52 -30.37 7.96
CA ARG A 799 17.59 -31.50 7.83
C ARG A 799 18.29 -32.86 7.82
N SER A 800 19.40 -32.97 7.08
CA SER A 800 20.16 -34.22 6.98
C SER A 800 20.67 -34.67 8.34
N SER A 801 21.26 -33.77 9.12
CA SER A 801 21.76 -34.07 10.48
C SER A 801 20.62 -34.40 11.44
N LEU A 802 19.53 -33.64 11.40
CA LEU A 802 18.37 -33.85 12.28
C LEU A 802 17.60 -35.14 11.97
N SER A 803 17.72 -35.69 10.76
CA SER A 803 17.04 -36.92 10.36
C SER A 803 17.72 -38.22 10.80
N ILE A 804 18.98 -38.16 11.27
CA ILE A 804 19.76 -39.35 11.65
C ILE A 804 19.08 -40.15 12.78
N PRO A 805 18.63 -39.53 13.90
CA PRO A 805 17.96 -40.28 14.97
C PRO A 805 16.67 -40.96 14.49
N ILE A 806 15.93 -40.30 13.60
CA ILE A 806 14.70 -40.86 13.00
C ILE A 806 15.03 -42.05 12.10
N ALA A 807 16.09 -41.97 11.29
CA ALA A 807 16.51 -43.06 10.44
C ALA A 807 16.91 -44.30 11.25
N ILE A 808 17.65 -44.10 12.35
CA ILE A 808 18.02 -45.18 13.29
C ILE A 808 16.77 -45.82 13.90
N ALA A 809 15.81 -45.01 14.35
CA ALA A 809 14.56 -45.51 14.92
C ALA A 809 13.72 -46.32 13.91
N ILE A 810 13.57 -45.82 12.67
CA ILE A 810 12.85 -46.55 11.61
C ILE A 810 13.57 -47.87 11.29
N ASN A 811 14.90 -47.84 11.16
CA ASN A 811 15.71 -49.04 10.89
C ASN A 811 15.56 -50.09 12.00
N PHE A 812 15.55 -49.66 13.26
CA PHE A 812 15.36 -50.53 14.42
C PHE A 812 13.97 -51.20 14.46
N VAL A 813 12.91 -50.41 14.23
CA VAL A 813 11.52 -50.91 14.20
C VAL A 813 11.33 -51.88 13.03
N ALA A 814 11.81 -51.51 11.84
CA ALA A 814 11.72 -52.37 10.66
C ALA A 814 12.47 -53.70 10.88
N GLY A 815 13.63 -53.68 11.55
CA GLY A 815 14.35 -54.90 11.89
C GLY A 815 13.61 -55.81 12.88
N HIS A 816 12.92 -55.24 13.88
CA HIS A 816 12.10 -56.02 14.79
C HIS A 816 10.90 -56.66 14.07
N VAL A 817 10.22 -55.92 13.19
CA VAL A 817 9.10 -56.45 12.41
C VAL A 817 9.55 -57.57 11.47
N LEU A 818 10.68 -57.39 10.79
CA LEU A 818 11.25 -58.40 9.88
C LEU A 818 11.70 -59.65 10.62
N SER A 819 12.30 -59.48 11.80
CA SER A 819 12.69 -60.59 12.67
C SER A 819 11.47 -61.34 13.21
N ALA A 820 10.41 -60.61 13.59
CA ALA A 820 9.13 -61.18 14.03
C ALA A 820 8.37 -61.89 12.91
N ALA A 821 8.54 -61.46 11.65
CA ALA A 821 7.96 -62.10 10.47
C ALA A 821 8.78 -63.32 9.97
N GLY A 822 9.84 -63.72 10.68
CA GLY A 822 10.64 -64.91 10.36
C GLY A 822 11.56 -64.77 9.14
N THR A 823 11.91 -63.55 8.73
CA THR A 823 12.82 -63.36 7.59
C THR A 823 14.27 -63.66 7.96
N ALA A 824 14.91 -64.59 7.22
CA ALA A 824 16.33 -64.86 7.34
C ALA A 824 17.14 -63.63 6.84
N ALA A 825 18.19 -63.26 7.57
CA ALA A 825 19.07 -62.13 7.25
C ALA A 825 18.37 -60.76 7.10
N ALA A 826 17.52 -60.39 8.06
CA ALA A 826 16.84 -59.09 8.11
C ALA A 826 17.81 -57.88 7.97
N ALA A 827 19.06 -58.01 8.42
CA ALA A 827 20.09 -56.97 8.30
C ALA A 827 20.49 -56.68 6.84
N GLU A 828 20.63 -57.70 6.00
CA GLU A 828 20.98 -57.52 4.57
C GLU A 828 19.82 -56.88 3.79
N VAL A 829 18.58 -57.25 4.15
CA VAL A 829 17.38 -56.62 3.60
C VAL A 829 17.35 -55.14 4.01
N LEU A 830 17.53 -54.82 5.29
CA LEU A 830 17.58 -53.43 5.78
C LEU A 830 18.68 -52.61 5.09
N GLN A 831 19.83 -53.21 4.80
CA GLN A 831 20.92 -52.54 4.08
C GLN A 831 20.52 -52.14 2.65
N LYS A 832 19.79 -53.00 1.92
CA LYS A 832 19.22 -52.66 0.59
C LYS A 832 18.15 -51.56 0.69
N TRP A 833 17.41 -51.52 1.80
CA TRP A 833 16.39 -50.51 2.08
C TRP A 833 16.92 -49.22 2.73
N ALA A 834 18.20 -49.15 3.10
CA ALA A 834 18.78 -48.03 3.84
C ALA A 834 18.57 -46.67 3.15
N ALA A 835 18.65 -46.63 1.82
CA ALA A 835 18.38 -45.41 1.04
C ALA A 835 16.92 -44.93 1.18
N ILE A 836 15.97 -45.88 1.19
CA ILE A 836 14.54 -45.59 1.33
C ILE A 836 14.23 -45.16 2.78
N ILE A 837 14.83 -45.82 3.77
CA ILE A 837 14.70 -45.48 5.19
C ILE A 837 15.25 -44.06 5.44
N SER A 838 16.44 -43.76 4.94
CA SER A 838 17.07 -42.44 5.08
C SER A 838 16.25 -41.33 4.40
N LYS A 839 15.72 -41.58 3.19
CA LYS A 839 14.83 -40.64 2.49
C LYS A 839 13.53 -40.40 3.28
N THR A 840 12.91 -41.46 3.79
CA THR A 840 11.68 -41.39 4.60
C THR A 840 11.92 -40.59 5.88
N ALA A 841 13.01 -40.85 6.59
CA ALA A 841 13.39 -40.12 7.80
C ALA A 841 13.63 -38.62 7.53
N SER A 842 14.32 -38.30 6.43
CA SER A 842 14.58 -36.92 6.03
C SER A 842 13.29 -36.16 5.70
N ASP A 843 12.35 -36.76 4.98
CA ASP A 843 11.06 -36.15 4.69
C ASP A 843 10.15 -36.05 5.93
N LEU A 844 10.22 -37.02 6.86
CA LEU A 844 9.52 -36.92 8.14
C LEU A 844 10.02 -35.70 8.94
N MET A 845 11.34 -35.51 9.03
CA MET A 845 11.91 -34.29 9.65
C MET A 845 11.46 -33.02 8.93
N ALA A 846 11.41 -33.03 7.60
CA ALA A 846 10.91 -31.90 6.83
C ALA A 846 9.43 -31.60 7.17
N GLY A 847 8.62 -32.64 7.34
CA GLY A 847 7.23 -32.53 7.80
C GLY A 847 7.11 -31.93 9.20
N ILE A 848 8.00 -32.29 10.13
CA ILE A 848 8.06 -31.74 11.49
C ILE A 848 8.48 -30.25 11.45
N ILE A 849 9.57 -29.92 10.76
CA ILE A 849 10.12 -28.55 10.69
C ILE A 849 9.10 -27.59 10.08
N GLU A 850 8.56 -27.93 8.92
CA GLU A 850 7.62 -27.06 8.24
C GLU A 850 6.22 -27.10 8.91
N GLY A 851 5.78 -28.26 9.43
CA GLY A 851 4.53 -28.37 10.16
C GLY A 851 4.52 -27.59 11.48
N ALA A 852 5.64 -27.53 12.19
CA ALA A 852 5.80 -26.68 13.37
C ALA A 852 5.76 -25.18 13.02
N ALA A 853 6.43 -24.80 11.92
CA ALA A 853 6.39 -23.41 11.42
C ALA A 853 4.97 -23.01 10.98
N ASP A 854 4.26 -23.87 10.25
CA ASP A 854 2.88 -23.66 9.81
C ASP A 854 1.93 -23.58 11.04
N ARG A 855 2.12 -24.46 12.04
CA ARG A 855 1.36 -24.42 13.31
C ARG A 855 1.54 -23.08 14.03
N TYR A 856 2.78 -22.63 14.20
CA TYR A 856 3.08 -21.38 14.89
C TYR A 856 2.46 -20.18 14.17
N ASN A 857 2.60 -20.12 12.83
CA ASN A 857 1.98 -19.07 12.04
C ASN A 857 0.46 -19.07 12.15
N ASN A 858 -0.18 -20.25 12.09
CA ASN A 858 -1.63 -20.36 12.24
C ASN A 858 -2.09 -19.86 13.61
N ILE A 859 -1.44 -20.27 14.72
CA ILE A 859 -1.79 -19.79 16.07
C ILE A 859 -1.66 -18.26 16.16
N LEU A 860 -0.57 -17.68 15.65
CA LEU A 860 -0.37 -16.22 15.67
C LEU A 860 -1.45 -15.47 14.89
N ILE A 861 -1.80 -15.96 13.69
CA ILE A 861 -2.85 -15.34 12.86
C ILE A 861 -4.18 -15.40 13.62
N ARG A 862 -4.58 -16.58 14.11
CA ARG A 862 -5.84 -16.76 14.84
C ARG A 862 -5.90 -15.93 16.12
N PHE A 863 -4.80 -15.84 16.87
CA PHE A 863 -4.73 -15.01 18.07
C PHE A 863 -4.99 -13.52 17.75
N LYS A 864 -4.40 -13.02 16.66
CA LYS A 864 -4.65 -11.65 16.19
C LYS A 864 -6.12 -11.43 15.81
N GLU A 865 -6.75 -12.39 15.16
CA GLU A 865 -8.15 -12.31 14.74
C GLU A 865 -9.11 -12.31 15.93
N TYR A 866 -8.92 -13.21 16.89
CA TYR A 866 -9.70 -13.21 18.12
C TYR A 866 -9.55 -11.91 18.89
N ARG A 867 -8.32 -11.39 19.02
CA ARG A 867 -8.07 -10.12 19.70
C ARG A 867 -8.74 -8.94 18.99
N LYS A 868 -8.77 -8.95 17.65
CA LYS A 868 -9.49 -7.95 16.86
C LYS A 868 -10.99 -8.02 17.13
N LYS A 869 -11.58 -9.22 17.12
CA LYS A 869 -13.00 -9.42 17.40
C LYS A 869 -13.40 -9.04 18.83
N LEU A 870 -12.54 -9.33 19.81
CA LEU A 870 -12.74 -8.89 21.18
C LEU A 870 -12.74 -7.35 21.29
N ALA A 871 -11.78 -6.67 20.67
CA ALA A 871 -11.74 -5.21 20.68
C ALA A 871 -12.96 -4.58 20.00
N GLU A 872 -13.42 -5.15 18.88
CA GLU A 872 -14.65 -4.71 18.20
C GLU A 872 -15.90 -4.95 19.06
N LEU A 873 -15.98 -6.10 19.75
CA LEU A 873 -17.06 -6.37 20.71
C LEU A 873 -17.06 -5.36 21.85
N LEU A 874 -15.91 -5.09 22.47
CA LEU A 874 -15.79 -4.10 23.55
C LEU A 874 -16.25 -2.70 23.11
N ASP A 875 -15.94 -2.27 21.88
CA ASP A 875 -16.43 -1.00 21.33
C ASP A 875 -17.97 -1.00 21.19
N ILE A 876 -18.56 -2.12 20.79
CA ILE A 876 -20.02 -2.27 20.69
C ILE A 876 -20.67 -2.21 22.07
N TYR A 877 -20.10 -2.89 23.08
CA TYR A 877 -20.60 -2.84 24.45
C TYR A 877 -20.50 -1.44 25.04
N ALA A 878 -19.38 -0.74 24.83
CA ALA A 878 -19.25 0.66 25.25
C ALA A 878 -20.36 1.54 24.64
N ARG A 879 -20.73 1.34 23.37
CA ARG A 879 -21.85 2.07 22.74
C ARG A 879 -23.20 1.69 23.34
N LEU A 880 -23.43 0.40 23.65
CA LEU A 880 -24.66 -0.05 24.31
C LEU A 880 -24.80 0.54 25.72
N GLU A 881 -23.71 0.59 26.48
CA GLU A 881 -23.67 1.23 27.80
C GLU A 881 -23.94 2.74 27.70
N LEU A 882 -23.41 3.43 26.68
CA LEU A 882 -23.71 4.84 26.44
C LEU A 882 -25.18 5.08 26.08
N LEU A 883 -25.83 4.13 25.39
CA LEU A 883 -27.26 4.22 25.04
C LEU A 883 -28.18 3.91 26.24
N TYR A 884 -27.72 3.07 27.17
CA TYR A 884 -28.48 2.67 28.36
C TYR A 884 -27.62 2.77 29.64
N PRO A 885 -27.24 3.98 30.08
CA PRO A 885 -26.29 4.19 31.18
C PRO A 885 -26.83 3.74 32.54
N GLU A 886 -28.15 3.67 32.71
CA GLU A 886 -28.81 3.26 33.95
C GLU A 886 -28.99 1.74 34.08
N SER A 887 -28.75 0.99 33.00
CA SER A 887 -28.82 -0.47 33.00
C SER A 887 -27.45 -1.07 32.85
N ILE A 888 -27.19 -2.13 33.60
CA ILE A 888 -25.98 -2.94 33.40
C ILE A 888 -26.12 -3.62 32.03
N ALA A 889 -25.21 -3.35 31.09
CA ALA A 889 -25.28 -3.90 29.72
C ALA A 889 -25.36 -5.45 29.68
N TYR A 890 -24.91 -6.12 30.75
CA TYR A 890 -25.03 -7.56 30.96
C TYR A 890 -26.49 -8.03 31.08
N ASP A 891 -27.33 -7.34 31.86
CA ASP A 891 -28.75 -7.70 32.06
C ASP A 891 -29.54 -7.53 30.76
N LEU A 892 -29.07 -6.65 29.87
CA LEU A 892 -29.64 -6.39 28.56
C LEU A 892 -29.55 -7.61 27.62
N MET A 893 -28.61 -8.53 27.83
CA MET A 893 -28.46 -9.72 26.97
C MET A 893 -29.04 -11.00 27.57
N GLU A 894 -29.08 -11.13 28.91
CA GLU A 894 -29.58 -12.34 29.57
C GLU A 894 -31.12 -12.43 29.60
N SER A 895 -31.83 -11.31 29.58
CA SER A 895 -33.31 -11.28 29.67
C SER A 895 -34.00 -11.34 28.29
N PRO A 896 -34.61 -12.47 27.89
CA PRO A 896 -34.93 -12.68 26.47
C PRO A 896 -36.22 -12.04 25.95
N GLN A 897 -37.27 -11.81 26.75
CA GLN A 897 -38.61 -11.48 26.18
C GLN A 897 -39.53 -10.63 27.07
N GLY A 898 -39.13 -10.20 28.27
CA GLY A 898 -39.96 -9.38 29.14
C GLY A 898 -39.48 -7.93 29.17
N HIS A 899 -40.26 -7.00 28.59
CA HIS A 899 -40.11 -5.54 28.70
C HIS A 899 -39.09 -4.85 27.77
N ARG A 900 -39.35 -4.79 26.45
CA ARG A 900 -38.85 -3.66 25.64
C ARG A 900 -39.86 -3.14 24.62
N PRO A 901 -40.87 -2.34 25.03
CA PRO A 901 -41.77 -1.67 24.10
C PRO A 901 -41.08 -0.59 23.24
N ASN A 902 -39.93 -0.05 23.68
CA ASN A 902 -39.24 1.08 23.03
C ASN A 902 -37.71 0.86 22.89
N ALA A 903 -37.26 -0.30 22.40
CA ALA A 903 -35.85 -0.43 22.02
C ALA A 903 -35.57 0.45 20.79
N ASN A 904 -34.73 1.47 20.94
CA ASN A 904 -34.28 2.33 19.84
C ASN A 904 -33.73 1.47 18.69
N ARG A 905 -34.00 1.87 17.45
CA ARG A 905 -33.54 1.18 16.22
C ARG A 905 -32.05 0.86 16.27
N GLU A 906 -31.26 1.79 16.81
CA GLU A 906 -29.81 1.68 16.99
C GLU A 906 -29.39 0.50 17.89
N ALA A 907 -30.11 0.24 19.00
CA ALA A 907 -29.80 -0.88 19.88
C ALA A 907 -30.05 -2.24 19.20
N ARG A 908 -31.12 -2.34 18.38
CA ARG A 908 -31.40 -3.55 17.59
C ARG A 908 -30.33 -3.80 16.52
N ASP A 909 -29.77 -2.74 15.94
CA ASP A 909 -28.68 -2.85 14.98
C ASP A 909 -27.39 -3.33 15.65
N LEU A 910 -27.08 -2.83 16.86
CA LEU A 910 -25.94 -3.32 17.64
C LEU A 910 -26.10 -4.80 18.05
N GLU A 911 -27.30 -5.25 18.42
CA GLU A 911 -27.55 -6.68 18.70
C GLU A 911 -27.33 -7.58 17.47
N LYS A 912 -27.75 -7.14 16.28
CA LYS A 912 -27.45 -7.85 15.02
C LYS A 912 -25.95 -7.91 14.76
N ILE A 913 -25.22 -6.82 15.03
CA ILE A 913 -23.76 -6.79 14.90
C ILE A 913 -23.13 -7.80 15.87
N ILE A 914 -23.52 -7.85 17.15
CA ILE A 914 -23.03 -8.86 18.11
C ILE A 914 -23.24 -10.28 17.57
N THR A 915 -24.41 -10.54 17.00
CA THR A 915 -24.73 -11.83 16.37
C THR A 915 -23.77 -12.18 15.23
N ILE A 916 -23.38 -11.20 14.40
CA ILE A 916 -22.37 -11.38 13.35
C ILE A 916 -21.00 -11.74 13.93
N HIS A 917 -20.58 -11.05 14.99
CA HIS A 917 -19.33 -11.39 15.68
C HIS A 917 -19.36 -12.82 16.26
N ALA A 918 -20.49 -13.24 16.83
CA ALA A 918 -20.66 -14.61 17.33
C ALA A 918 -20.62 -15.66 16.19
N LEU A 919 -21.23 -15.39 15.03
CA LEU A 919 -21.15 -16.26 13.85
C LEU A 919 -19.71 -16.40 13.32
N ASP A 920 -18.93 -15.33 13.34
CA ASP A 920 -17.51 -15.38 12.98
C ASP A 920 -16.68 -16.20 13.98
N LEU A 921 -16.93 -16.05 15.28
CA LEU A 921 -16.23 -16.79 16.33
C LEU A 921 -16.57 -18.29 16.29
N LEU A 922 -17.85 -18.64 16.03
CA LEU A 922 -18.28 -20.00 15.70
C LEU A 922 -17.49 -20.55 14.51
N TYR A 923 -17.39 -19.77 13.43
CA TYR A 923 -16.65 -20.17 12.24
C TYR A 923 -15.15 -20.36 12.53
N PHE A 924 -14.52 -19.47 13.31
CA PHE A 924 -13.13 -19.62 13.72
C PHE A 924 -12.94 -20.93 14.48
N TRP A 925 -13.74 -21.18 15.51
CA TRP A 925 -13.61 -22.35 16.38
C TRP A 925 -13.81 -23.68 15.64
N MET A 926 -14.77 -23.72 14.71
CA MET A 926 -15.16 -24.93 14.00
C MET A 926 -14.42 -25.13 12.68
N TYR A 927 -13.98 -24.09 11.98
CA TYR A 927 -13.46 -24.21 10.62
C TYR A 927 -11.98 -23.82 10.50
N GLN A 928 -11.51 -22.84 11.28
CA GLN A 928 -10.16 -22.31 11.11
C GLN A 928 -9.09 -23.15 11.85
N PRO A 929 -7.92 -23.38 11.23
CA PRO A 929 -6.88 -24.23 11.79
C PRO A 929 -6.29 -23.62 13.08
N ARG A 930 -6.15 -24.44 14.13
CA ARG A 930 -5.57 -24.07 15.44
C ARG A 930 -6.28 -22.91 16.16
N ALA A 931 -7.49 -22.55 15.75
CA ALA A 931 -8.28 -21.52 16.41
C ALA A 931 -8.55 -21.83 17.89
N ARG A 932 -8.85 -23.10 18.24
CA ARG A 932 -9.07 -23.52 19.63
C ARG A 932 -7.90 -23.18 20.55
N SER A 933 -6.69 -23.53 20.13
CA SER A 933 -5.46 -23.23 20.88
C SER A 933 -5.19 -21.73 21.01
N ALA A 934 -5.56 -20.95 19.99
CA ALA A 934 -5.43 -19.50 20.03
C ALA A 934 -6.45 -18.84 20.97
N LEU A 935 -7.70 -19.35 21.02
CA LEU A 935 -8.70 -18.89 21.98
C LEU A 935 -8.28 -19.23 23.41
N ASP A 936 -7.81 -20.46 23.68
CA ASP A 936 -7.27 -20.84 25.00
C ASP A 936 -6.17 -19.88 25.46
N GLN A 937 -5.27 -19.50 24.54
CA GLN A 937 -4.20 -18.57 24.83
C GLN A 937 -4.74 -17.15 25.09
N LEU A 938 -5.73 -16.69 24.33
CA LEU A 938 -6.37 -15.38 24.54
C LEU A 938 -7.07 -15.31 25.89
N LEU A 939 -7.87 -16.33 26.24
CA LEU A 939 -8.64 -16.37 27.48
C LEU A 939 -7.74 -16.31 28.73
N ARG A 940 -6.49 -16.81 28.63
CA ARG A 940 -5.48 -16.70 29.69
C ARG A 940 -4.83 -15.32 29.80
N THR A 941 -4.96 -14.47 28.78
CA THR A 941 -4.32 -13.14 28.72
C THR A 941 -5.26 -11.98 29.03
N ILE A 942 -6.57 -12.20 28.97
CA ILE A 942 -7.61 -11.19 29.20
C ILE A 942 -8.12 -11.25 30.64
N ASN A 943 -8.73 -10.17 31.13
CA ASN A 943 -9.31 -10.12 32.47
C ASN A 943 -10.63 -10.95 32.56
N GLU A 944 -11.16 -11.12 33.77
CA GLU A 944 -12.38 -11.93 33.98
C GLU A 944 -13.63 -11.29 33.35
N GLU A 945 -13.74 -9.96 33.37
CA GLU A 945 -14.85 -9.23 32.76
C GLU A 945 -14.88 -9.37 31.23
N GLU A 946 -13.76 -9.17 30.54
CA GLU A 946 -13.60 -9.37 29.10
C GLU A 946 -13.85 -10.83 28.70
N ARG A 947 -13.42 -11.78 29.54
CA ARG A 947 -13.70 -13.20 29.35
C ARG A 947 -15.20 -13.46 29.43
N HIS A 948 -15.86 -13.01 30.48
CA HIS A 948 -17.29 -13.21 30.67
C HIS A 948 -18.07 -12.58 29.51
N LEU A 949 -17.75 -11.34 29.14
CA LEU A 949 -18.33 -10.62 28.01
C LEU A 949 -18.23 -11.42 26.70
N LEU A 950 -17.04 -11.90 26.37
CA LEU A 950 -16.79 -12.65 25.14
C LEU A 950 -17.58 -13.95 25.08
N ILE A 951 -17.70 -14.67 26.21
CA ILE A 951 -18.43 -15.94 26.26
C ILE A 951 -19.94 -15.70 26.26
N THR A 952 -20.44 -14.76 27.06
CA THR A 952 -21.87 -14.43 27.13
C THR A 952 -22.41 -13.93 25.79
N SER A 953 -21.63 -13.14 25.06
CA SER A 953 -22.01 -12.67 23.72
C SER A 953 -22.27 -13.82 22.74
N GLN A 954 -21.70 -15.01 22.94
CA GLN A 954 -21.89 -16.16 22.06
C GLN A 954 -23.30 -16.74 22.16
N PHE A 955 -23.98 -16.62 23.31
CA PHE A 955 -25.32 -17.19 23.52
C PHE A 955 -26.40 -16.51 22.67
N THR A 956 -26.10 -15.37 22.04
CA THR A 956 -26.94 -14.79 20.97
C THR A 956 -27.20 -15.77 19.83
N LEU A 957 -26.32 -16.77 19.62
CA LEU A 957 -26.49 -17.84 18.65
C LEU A 957 -27.68 -18.77 18.93
N LEU A 958 -28.31 -18.71 20.11
CA LEU A 958 -29.56 -19.44 20.40
C LEU A 958 -30.77 -18.86 19.65
N ARG A 959 -30.68 -17.63 19.12
CA ARG A 959 -31.75 -16.93 18.38
C ARG A 959 -31.90 -17.45 16.94
N GLN A 960 -32.24 -18.74 16.80
CA GLN A 960 -32.28 -19.43 15.50
C GLN A 960 -33.20 -18.74 14.47
N ARG A 961 -34.39 -18.29 14.90
CA ARG A 961 -35.37 -17.64 14.02
C ARG A 961 -34.82 -16.33 13.45
N ASP A 962 -34.27 -15.48 14.31
CA ASP A 962 -33.74 -14.17 13.93
C ASP A 962 -32.52 -14.31 13.02
N ILE A 963 -31.61 -15.23 13.37
CA ILE A 963 -30.41 -15.50 12.56
C ILE A 963 -30.79 -16.04 11.18
N SER A 964 -31.73 -16.99 11.11
CA SER A 964 -32.20 -17.54 9.83
C SER A 964 -32.84 -16.46 8.97
N GLN A 965 -33.64 -15.56 9.57
CA GLN A 965 -34.20 -14.42 8.87
C GLN A 965 -33.12 -13.47 8.35
N MET A 966 -32.08 -13.17 9.15
CA MET A 966 -30.93 -12.36 8.70
C MET A 966 -30.24 -12.94 7.47
N PHE A 967 -30.08 -14.27 7.40
CA PHE A 967 -29.53 -14.94 6.21
C PHE A 967 -30.44 -14.80 4.99
N ILE A 968 -31.76 -14.97 5.16
CA ILE A 968 -32.76 -14.84 4.10
C ILE A 968 -32.84 -13.39 3.59
N ASP A 969 -32.73 -12.41 4.49
CA ASP A 969 -32.70 -10.98 4.19
C ASP A 969 -31.41 -10.54 3.47
N GLY A 970 -30.48 -11.48 3.20
CA GLY A 970 -29.34 -11.26 2.33
C GLY A 970 -28.08 -10.76 3.03
N ILE A 971 -27.93 -10.97 4.34
CA ILE A 971 -26.76 -10.49 5.11
C ILE A 971 -25.41 -10.97 4.56
N LEU A 972 -25.39 -12.13 3.89
CA LEU A 972 -24.21 -12.73 3.23
C LEU A 972 -24.37 -12.89 1.71
N GLY A 973 -25.42 -12.31 1.12
CA GLY A 973 -25.71 -12.41 -0.31
C GLY A 973 -26.44 -13.68 -0.73
N ASN A 974 -26.56 -13.87 -2.05
CA ASN A 974 -27.37 -14.95 -2.65
C ASN A 974 -26.85 -16.38 -2.36
N ASP A 975 -25.54 -16.54 -2.11
CA ASP A 975 -24.90 -17.84 -1.82
C ASP A 975 -24.87 -18.17 -0.31
N PHE A 976 -25.88 -17.73 0.45
CA PHE A 976 -25.93 -17.89 1.90
C PHE A 976 -26.22 -19.32 2.39
N ALA A 977 -26.78 -20.19 1.54
CA ALA A 977 -27.28 -21.51 1.93
C ALA A 977 -26.25 -22.39 2.68
N ARG A 978 -24.98 -22.33 2.27
CA ARG A 978 -23.89 -23.08 2.93
C ARG A 978 -23.61 -22.56 4.34
N ALA A 979 -23.59 -21.25 4.51
CA ALA A 979 -23.33 -20.61 5.79
C ALA A 979 -24.50 -20.84 6.77
N LEU A 980 -25.74 -20.75 6.29
CA LEU A 980 -26.94 -21.05 7.09
C LEU A 980 -26.96 -22.52 7.54
N SER A 981 -26.72 -23.46 6.63
CA SER A 981 -26.64 -24.89 6.97
C SER A 981 -25.52 -25.18 7.98
N PHE A 982 -24.37 -24.51 7.85
CA PHE A 982 -23.28 -24.61 8.82
C PHE A 982 -23.68 -24.11 10.20
N TYR A 983 -24.31 -22.93 10.29
CA TYR A 983 -24.80 -22.39 11.56
C TYR A 983 -25.76 -23.38 12.23
N LEU A 984 -26.84 -23.77 11.54
CA LEU A 984 -27.90 -24.63 12.06
C LEU A 984 -27.39 -26.00 12.55
N SER A 985 -26.32 -26.52 11.94
CA SER A 985 -25.79 -27.84 12.29
C SER A 985 -24.75 -27.85 13.41
N ARG A 986 -24.18 -26.69 13.80
CA ARG A 986 -22.98 -26.65 14.66
C ARG A 986 -23.03 -25.70 15.84
N TYR A 987 -24.00 -24.79 15.89
CA TYR A 987 -24.06 -23.81 16.96
C TYR A 987 -24.22 -24.45 18.35
N THR A 988 -24.96 -25.56 18.47
CA THR A 988 -25.17 -26.28 19.74
C THR A 988 -23.86 -26.84 20.30
N ASP A 989 -23.11 -27.59 19.48
CA ASP A 989 -21.80 -28.18 19.84
C ASP A 989 -20.80 -27.10 20.27
N TYR A 990 -20.85 -25.94 19.61
CA TYR A 990 -20.00 -24.79 19.92
C TYR A 990 -20.35 -24.18 21.28
N LEU A 991 -21.63 -23.89 21.53
CA LEU A 991 -22.07 -23.29 22.78
C LEU A 991 -21.81 -24.21 23.97
N GLU A 992 -21.96 -25.52 23.82
CA GLU A 992 -21.61 -26.49 24.87
C GLU A 992 -20.11 -26.46 25.19
N ALA A 993 -19.26 -26.28 24.18
CA ALA A 993 -17.82 -26.09 24.40
C ALA A 993 -17.50 -24.76 25.09
N MET A 994 -18.22 -23.67 24.76
CA MET A 994 -18.02 -22.35 25.37
C MET A 994 -18.42 -22.32 26.85
N LYS A 995 -19.43 -23.10 27.26
CA LYS A 995 -19.84 -23.24 28.68
C LYS A 995 -18.71 -23.71 29.61
N LYS A 996 -17.66 -24.35 29.09
CA LYS A 996 -16.49 -24.81 29.88
C LYS A 996 -15.52 -23.68 30.23
N TYR A 997 -15.71 -22.49 29.64
CA TYR A 997 -14.87 -21.31 29.83
C TYR A 997 -15.56 -20.20 30.64
N VAL A 998 -16.84 -20.40 30.98
CA VAL A 998 -17.54 -19.71 32.08
C VAL A 998 -17.11 -20.40 33.37
#